data_AF-A0A846PAC1-F1
#
_entry.id   AF-A0A846PAC1-F1
#
_cell.length_a   1.000
_cell.length_b   1.000
_cell.length_c   1.000
_cell.angle_alpha   90.00
_cell.angle_beta   90.00
_cell.angle_gamma   90.00
#
_symmetry.space_group_name_H-M   'P 1'
#
loop_
_entity.id
_entity.type
_entity.pdbx_description
1 polymer ?
#
loop_
_entity_poly.entity_id
_entity_poly.type
_entity_poly.pdbx_seq_one_letter_code
_entity_poly.pdbx_strand_id
1 'polypeptide(L)'
;MIRRAVLFVVGVGLLCCALPALGGEIHRAIEAGDVARVKQILKSDPRAVNHQDNNQFRDLPIHVAAATGNIEIARLLLEAGADIDGGDSDNSTALGVAAMRKHGEMVAFLIEQGADINRRDRKADCPLSFAVYGRDEAIIQQLLDAGADLYFRNPNGETLLHISCQRGVRGLVEHLLDNHAEIDARSANGGTPLGYAAMQGHAEVVQLLLDRGANPNPDQPGEGSPLIFTNWQNKTECARILLENGAKVNYPGYGGNTALLYASENGSAEMVQLLIEHGAAVDHVNEAGETALVKASAGGYADRANALLKANADPNLGTDEGGRTALQLAALGGHLEAARQLLASGADMNAATPAGETPLHLARYYGHGQLAAMLADKGAKSSSPKPADRSLTALSKVGKKEAVVWFLGHSGWAVKTRNHLLIFDYFSQGESPASSGLCNGHINPDEIADQKVAVFASHNHGDHFAPAIFDWREQVADITYFLGLEPENAPPYEHMPERMEKSYGDLKVTTIHSTDAGVGMVVEVDGLTIFHPGDHANGRIGLMDEFTDEIDFLAEKGIRPDICFMGIRGCSLGRPEEVKEGIHYALKTLKPRVFIPMHAGAEGHLYREFIEECKGQFPAIQMVAPDNRGDHFVYEQGKIKDPKPIGTRQARAD
;
A
#
# COMPACT_ATOMS: atom_id res chain seq x y z
N MET A 1 -2.76 -3.89 -16.95
CA MET A 1 -3.82 -4.29 -17.91
C MET A 1 -4.07 -5.75 -17.57
N ILE A 2 -5.26 -6.26 -17.20
CA ILE A 2 -6.47 -6.31 -18.03
C ILE A 2 -6.62 -5.12 -18.94
N ARG A 3 -6.12 -5.32 -20.15
CA ARG A 3 -6.80 -5.02 -21.40
C ARG A 3 -6.32 -6.10 -22.36
N ARG A 4 -7.17 -7.09 -22.59
CA ARG A 4 -8.03 -7.11 -23.79
C ARG A 4 -9.21 -8.07 -23.54
N ALA A 5 -10.45 -7.65 -23.75
CA ALA A 5 -11.07 -7.32 -25.04
C ALA A 5 -11.15 -8.52 -26.01
N VAL A 6 -12.37 -9.03 -26.15
CA VAL A 6 -13.07 -9.48 -27.38
C VAL A 6 -12.24 -10.25 -28.44
N LEU A 7 -12.52 -11.55 -28.66
CA LEU A 7 -13.01 -12.09 -29.95
C LEU A 7 -13.30 -13.62 -29.92
N PHE A 8 -14.58 -13.95 -30.09
CA PHE A 8 -15.22 -14.92 -31.01
C PHE A 8 -14.43 -16.12 -31.62
N VAL A 9 -15.05 -17.32 -31.51
CA VAL A 9 -15.27 -18.43 -32.49
C VAL A 9 -14.81 -19.85 -32.10
N VAL A 10 -15.83 -20.66 -31.76
CA VAL A 10 -16.22 -22.02 -32.21
C VAL A 10 -15.18 -23.17 -32.25
N GLY A 11 -15.53 -24.28 -31.57
CA GLY A 11 -14.92 -25.60 -31.80
C GLY A 11 -15.49 -26.74 -30.95
N VAL A 12 -16.66 -27.22 -31.35
CA VAL A 12 -17.45 -28.39 -30.87
C VAL A 12 -16.65 -29.67 -30.54
N GLY A 13 -17.07 -30.38 -29.48
CA GLY A 13 -16.72 -31.79 -29.26
C GLY A 13 -17.39 -32.46 -28.04
N LEU A 14 -18.50 -33.17 -28.29
CA LEU A 14 -19.32 -34.01 -27.39
C LEU A 14 -18.49 -35.05 -26.59
N LEU A 15 -18.89 -35.71 -25.49
CA LEU A 15 -20.16 -36.01 -24.81
C LEU A 15 -19.75 -36.65 -23.45
N CYS A 16 -20.42 -36.36 -22.33
CA CYS A 16 -20.85 -37.36 -21.32
C CYS A 16 -21.28 -36.70 -20.00
N CYS A 17 -22.56 -36.87 -19.68
CA CYS A 17 -23.13 -37.00 -18.34
C CYS A 17 -22.64 -36.06 -17.22
N ALA A 18 -23.25 -34.88 -17.14
CA ALA A 18 -23.45 -34.20 -15.86
C ALA A 18 -24.76 -33.41 -15.94
N LEU A 19 -25.63 -33.53 -14.95
CA LEU A 19 -26.74 -32.62 -14.72
C LEU A 19 -26.21 -31.18 -14.85
N PRO A 20 -26.74 -30.33 -15.76
CA PRO A 20 -26.26 -28.97 -15.83
C PRO A 20 -26.62 -28.27 -14.52
N ALA A 21 -25.71 -27.41 -14.09
CA ALA A 21 -25.89 -26.44 -13.04
C ALA A 21 -27.17 -25.60 -13.29
N LEU A 22 -28.32 -26.12 -12.84
CA LEU A 22 -29.63 -25.49 -12.96
C LEU A 22 -29.71 -24.16 -12.21
N GLY A 23 -28.78 -23.89 -11.29
CA GLY A 23 -28.53 -22.55 -10.74
C GLY A 23 -28.19 -21.59 -11.86
N GLY A 24 -27.00 -21.68 -12.46
CA GLY A 24 -26.54 -20.68 -13.42
C GLY A 24 -27.36 -20.52 -14.72
N GLU A 25 -28.26 -21.43 -15.07
CA GLU A 25 -29.05 -21.28 -16.31
C GLU A 25 -30.15 -20.21 -16.20
N ILE A 26 -30.89 -20.17 -15.09
CA ILE A 26 -31.92 -19.14 -14.90
C ILE A 26 -31.27 -17.76 -14.73
N HIS A 27 -30.15 -17.65 -14.00
CA HIS A 27 -29.43 -16.40 -13.81
C HIS A 27 -28.91 -15.83 -15.13
N ARG A 28 -28.29 -16.64 -15.99
CA ARG A 28 -27.85 -16.18 -17.33
C ARG A 28 -29.01 -15.71 -18.21
N ALA A 29 -30.16 -16.39 -18.14
CA ALA A 29 -31.35 -15.96 -18.90
C ALA A 29 -31.86 -14.60 -18.41
N ILE A 30 -31.79 -14.34 -17.09
CA ILE A 30 -32.16 -13.06 -16.49
C ILE A 30 -31.16 -11.96 -16.85
N GLU A 31 -29.86 -12.23 -16.75
CA GLU A 31 -28.80 -11.30 -17.17
C GLU A 31 -28.94 -10.89 -18.64
N ALA A 32 -29.34 -11.83 -19.51
CA ALA A 32 -29.59 -11.58 -20.91
C ALA A 32 -30.93 -10.85 -21.19
N GLY A 33 -31.79 -10.71 -20.18
CA GLY A 33 -33.14 -10.16 -20.34
C GLY A 33 -34.10 -11.07 -21.12
N ASP A 34 -33.81 -12.38 -21.23
CA ASP A 34 -34.61 -13.33 -22.01
C ASP A 34 -35.83 -13.82 -21.22
N VAL A 35 -36.87 -12.98 -21.23
CA VAL A 35 -38.15 -13.24 -20.58
C VAL A 35 -38.76 -14.59 -21.01
N ALA A 36 -38.65 -14.95 -22.30
CA ALA A 36 -39.23 -16.17 -22.83
C ALA A 36 -38.52 -17.41 -22.26
N ARG A 37 -37.19 -17.36 -22.17
CA ARG A 37 -36.39 -18.43 -21.57
C ARG A 37 -36.64 -18.56 -20.08
N VAL A 38 -36.74 -17.45 -19.33
CA VAL A 38 -37.08 -17.47 -17.91
C VAL A 38 -38.45 -18.13 -17.68
N LYS A 39 -39.49 -17.76 -18.45
CA LYS A 39 -40.82 -18.40 -18.41
C LYS A 39 -40.73 -19.91 -18.68
N GLN A 40 -39.94 -20.31 -19.67
CA GLN A 40 -39.76 -21.72 -20.01
C GLN A 40 -39.11 -22.50 -18.85
N ILE A 41 -38.05 -21.95 -18.25
CA ILE A 41 -37.33 -22.58 -17.13
C ILE A 41 -38.27 -22.75 -15.93
N LEU A 42 -38.95 -21.69 -15.49
CA LEU A 42 -39.87 -21.73 -14.35
C LEU A 42 -41.04 -22.69 -14.57
N LYS A 43 -41.51 -22.85 -15.82
CA LYS A 43 -42.53 -23.84 -16.16
C LYS A 43 -42.03 -25.27 -16.07
N SER A 44 -40.78 -25.54 -16.46
CA SER A 44 -40.18 -26.87 -16.37
C SER A 44 -39.69 -27.23 -14.97
N ASP A 45 -39.23 -26.24 -14.21
CA ASP A 45 -38.71 -26.40 -12.86
C ASP A 45 -39.11 -25.17 -12.00
N PRO A 46 -40.25 -25.24 -11.30
CA PRO A 46 -40.70 -24.15 -10.43
C PRO A 46 -39.72 -23.83 -9.29
N ARG A 47 -38.84 -24.76 -8.90
CA ARG A 47 -37.86 -24.53 -7.81
C ARG A 47 -36.75 -23.58 -8.25
N ALA A 48 -36.55 -23.43 -9.55
CA ALA A 48 -35.56 -22.54 -10.12
C ALA A 48 -35.73 -21.09 -9.67
N VAL A 49 -36.93 -20.69 -9.27
CA VAL A 49 -37.24 -19.37 -8.70
C VAL A 49 -36.39 -19.01 -7.48
N ASN A 50 -35.88 -20.01 -6.75
CA ASN A 50 -35.05 -19.85 -5.55
C ASN A 50 -33.65 -20.50 -5.70
N HIS A 51 -33.23 -20.84 -6.92
CA HIS A 51 -31.89 -21.39 -7.10
C HIS A 51 -30.82 -20.34 -6.81
N GLN A 52 -29.85 -20.70 -6.01
CA GLN A 52 -28.70 -19.85 -5.73
C GLN A 52 -27.72 -19.91 -6.90
N ASP A 53 -27.20 -18.74 -7.29
CA ASP A 53 -26.13 -18.67 -8.28
C ASP A 53 -24.84 -19.28 -7.72
N ASN A 54 -23.92 -19.64 -8.62
CA ASN A 54 -22.58 -20.09 -8.27
C ASN A 54 -21.59 -18.92 -8.12
N ASN A 55 -22.08 -17.70 -7.95
CA ASN A 55 -21.26 -16.53 -7.68
C ASN A 55 -20.93 -16.42 -6.18
N GLN A 56 -20.06 -15.46 -5.83
CA GLN A 56 -19.61 -15.25 -4.45
C GLN A 56 -20.77 -14.95 -3.48
N PHE A 57 -21.82 -14.30 -3.95
CA PHE A 57 -22.96 -13.85 -3.16
C PHE A 57 -24.12 -14.86 -3.15
N ARG A 58 -24.04 -15.94 -3.93
CA ARG A 58 -25.10 -16.95 -4.06
C ARG A 58 -26.47 -16.33 -4.38
N ASP A 59 -26.48 -15.35 -5.28
CA ASP A 59 -27.66 -14.56 -5.63
C ASP A 59 -28.87 -15.44 -6.00
N LEU A 60 -30.05 -15.06 -5.52
CA LEU A 60 -31.31 -15.59 -6.04
C LEU A 60 -31.67 -14.92 -7.39
N PRO A 61 -32.51 -15.54 -8.23
CA PRO A 61 -32.92 -14.98 -9.52
C PRO A 61 -33.49 -13.56 -9.40
N ILE A 62 -34.21 -13.25 -8.32
CA ILE A 62 -34.78 -11.92 -8.06
C ILE A 62 -33.70 -10.84 -7.83
N HIS A 63 -32.53 -11.20 -7.26
CA HIS A 63 -31.40 -10.27 -7.13
C HIS A 63 -30.81 -9.91 -8.49
N VAL A 64 -30.69 -10.88 -9.40
CA VAL A 64 -30.20 -10.63 -10.76
C VAL A 64 -31.19 -9.77 -11.55
N ALA A 65 -32.50 -10.04 -11.40
CA ALA A 65 -33.54 -9.20 -11.99
C ALA A 65 -33.48 -7.77 -11.46
N ALA A 66 -33.28 -7.62 -10.15
CA ALA A 66 -33.07 -6.32 -9.51
C ALA A 66 -31.80 -5.61 -9.98
N ALA A 67 -30.68 -6.34 -10.08
CA ALA A 67 -29.39 -5.81 -10.53
C ALA A 67 -29.39 -5.36 -11.99
N THR A 68 -30.25 -5.95 -12.82
CA THR A 68 -30.44 -5.60 -14.23
C THR A 68 -31.57 -4.59 -14.44
N GLY A 69 -32.38 -4.29 -13.42
CA GLY A 69 -33.54 -3.41 -13.52
C GLY A 69 -34.70 -3.98 -14.34
N ASN A 70 -34.73 -5.29 -14.61
CA ASN A 70 -35.75 -5.89 -15.47
C ASN A 70 -37.06 -6.19 -14.70
N ILE A 71 -37.97 -5.22 -14.68
CA ILE A 71 -39.25 -5.30 -13.96
C ILE A 71 -40.14 -6.44 -14.49
N GLU A 72 -40.13 -6.72 -15.79
CA GLU A 72 -40.94 -7.82 -16.35
C GLU A 72 -40.49 -9.16 -15.78
N ILE A 73 -39.17 -9.40 -15.71
CA ILE A 73 -38.62 -10.61 -15.12
C ILE A 73 -38.88 -10.66 -13.61
N ALA A 74 -38.66 -9.56 -12.89
CA ALA A 74 -38.92 -9.51 -11.46
C ALA A 74 -40.39 -9.85 -11.13
N ARG A 75 -41.34 -9.31 -11.91
CA ARG A 75 -42.76 -9.65 -11.81
C ARG A 75 -43.02 -11.15 -12.00
N LEU A 76 -42.41 -11.74 -13.03
CA LEU A 76 -42.57 -13.18 -13.30
C LEU A 76 -42.01 -14.06 -12.18
N LEU A 77 -40.91 -13.65 -11.57
CA LEU A 77 -40.32 -14.37 -10.43
C LEU A 77 -41.21 -14.28 -9.20
N LEU A 78 -41.76 -13.10 -8.89
CA LEU A 78 -42.71 -12.90 -7.78
C LEU A 78 -44.01 -13.71 -8.00
N GLU A 79 -44.56 -13.69 -9.22
CA GLU A 79 -45.72 -14.51 -9.59
C GLU A 79 -45.44 -16.03 -9.47
N ALA A 80 -44.19 -16.45 -9.69
CA ALA A 80 -43.73 -17.82 -9.50
C ALA A 80 -43.39 -18.18 -8.05
N GLY A 81 -43.56 -17.24 -7.10
CA GLY A 81 -43.36 -17.48 -5.67
C GLY A 81 -41.93 -17.20 -5.17
N ALA A 82 -41.17 -16.34 -5.84
CA ALA A 82 -39.93 -15.79 -5.28
C ALA A 82 -40.24 -15.06 -3.96
N ASP A 83 -39.41 -15.28 -2.94
CA ASP A 83 -39.44 -14.48 -1.73
C ASP A 83 -38.88 -13.09 -2.03
N ILE A 84 -39.71 -12.05 -1.89
CA ILE A 84 -39.33 -10.66 -2.20
C ILE A 84 -38.20 -10.15 -1.28
N ASP A 85 -38.15 -10.66 -0.06
CA ASP A 85 -37.13 -10.36 0.95
C ASP A 85 -36.12 -11.50 1.12
N GLY A 86 -36.12 -12.44 0.17
CA GLY A 86 -35.18 -13.55 0.13
C GLY A 86 -33.75 -13.02 0.05
N GLY A 87 -32.94 -13.36 1.04
CA GLY A 87 -31.56 -12.88 1.13
C GLY A 87 -30.57 -13.66 0.27
N ASP A 88 -29.57 -12.96 -0.27
CA ASP A 88 -28.35 -13.57 -0.80
C ASP A 88 -27.47 -14.18 0.33
N SER A 89 -26.22 -14.54 0.04
CA SER A 89 -25.31 -15.09 1.05
C SER A 89 -24.92 -14.08 2.11
N ASP A 90 -24.97 -12.77 1.86
CA ASP A 90 -24.78 -11.71 2.85
C ASP A 90 -26.10 -11.31 3.53
N ASN A 91 -27.22 -11.92 3.12
CA ASN A 91 -28.59 -11.58 3.53
C ASN A 91 -29.06 -10.22 2.97
N SER A 92 -28.47 -9.75 1.87
CA SER A 92 -28.93 -8.58 1.11
C SER A 92 -30.21 -8.93 0.36
N THR A 93 -31.15 -7.98 0.22
CA THR A 93 -32.40 -8.17 -0.52
C THR A 93 -32.32 -7.64 -1.96
N ALA A 94 -33.26 -8.08 -2.81
CA ALA A 94 -33.43 -7.53 -4.15
C ALA A 94 -33.64 -6.00 -4.14
N LEU A 95 -34.34 -5.46 -3.12
CA LEU A 95 -34.53 -4.02 -2.97
C LEU A 95 -33.20 -3.29 -2.72
N GLY A 96 -32.34 -3.82 -1.83
CA GLY A 96 -31.00 -3.27 -1.61
C GLY A 96 -30.12 -3.32 -2.86
N VAL A 97 -30.17 -4.44 -3.59
CA VAL A 97 -29.43 -4.59 -4.87
C VAL A 97 -29.92 -3.59 -5.92
N ALA A 98 -31.23 -3.43 -6.10
CA ALA A 98 -31.80 -2.44 -7.03
C ALA A 98 -31.37 -1.01 -6.66
N ALA A 99 -31.39 -0.67 -5.38
CA ALA A 99 -30.98 0.64 -4.87
C ALA A 99 -29.50 0.92 -5.13
N MET A 100 -28.61 -0.04 -4.84
CA MET A 100 -27.17 0.09 -5.08
C MET A 100 -26.85 0.24 -6.58
N ARG A 101 -27.60 -0.46 -7.43
CA ARG A 101 -27.42 -0.46 -8.90
C ARG A 101 -28.15 0.68 -9.61
N LYS A 102 -28.80 1.57 -8.86
CA LYS A 102 -29.49 2.77 -9.35
C LYS A 102 -30.71 2.51 -10.24
N HIS A 103 -31.44 1.43 -9.99
CA HIS A 103 -32.63 1.09 -10.76
C HIS A 103 -33.90 1.62 -10.10
N GLY A 104 -34.15 2.94 -10.22
CA GLY A 104 -35.24 3.61 -9.52
C GLY A 104 -36.64 3.06 -9.81
N GLU A 105 -36.94 2.69 -11.05
CA GLU A 105 -38.24 2.07 -11.39
C GLU A 105 -38.39 0.68 -10.74
N MET A 106 -37.29 -0.08 -10.64
CA MET A 106 -37.27 -1.36 -9.94
C MET A 106 -37.45 -1.18 -8.43
N VAL A 107 -36.82 -0.16 -7.84
CA VAL A 107 -37.01 0.19 -6.42
C VAL A 107 -38.48 0.49 -6.15
N ALA A 108 -39.10 1.38 -6.95
CA ALA A 108 -40.52 1.70 -6.84
C ALA A 108 -41.40 0.44 -6.97
N PHE A 109 -41.13 -0.40 -7.97
CA PHE A 109 -41.84 -1.65 -8.18
C PHE A 109 -41.73 -2.59 -6.96
N LEU A 110 -40.53 -2.83 -6.43
CA LEU A 110 -40.33 -3.72 -5.28
C LEU A 110 -41.02 -3.20 -4.02
N ILE A 111 -41.00 -1.87 -3.78
CA ILE A 111 -41.75 -1.23 -2.68
C ILE A 111 -43.25 -1.45 -2.86
N GLU A 112 -43.78 -1.23 -4.07
CA GLU A 112 -45.21 -1.47 -4.38
C GLU A 112 -45.62 -2.94 -4.19
N GLN A 113 -44.71 -3.89 -4.40
CA GLN A 113 -44.93 -5.31 -4.16
C GLN A 113 -44.77 -5.71 -2.67
N GLY A 114 -44.42 -4.77 -1.78
CA GLY A 114 -44.36 -4.99 -0.34
C GLY A 114 -43.02 -5.48 0.19
N ALA A 115 -41.91 -5.19 -0.50
CA ALA A 115 -40.56 -5.45 0.02
C ALA A 115 -40.32 -4.74 1.36
N ASP A 116 -39.63 -5.38 2.30
CA ASP A 116 -39.26 -4.77 3.58
C ASP A 116 -38.15 -3.73 3.36
N ILE A 117 -38.55 -2.45 3.43
CA ILE A 117 -37.70 -1.27 3.23
C ILE A 117 -36.55 -1.21 4.24
N ASN A 118 -36.70 -1.84 5.41
CA ASN A 118 -35.77 -1.76 6.52
C ASN A 118 -35.02 -3.06 6.79
N ARG A 119 -35.14 -4.04 5.89
CA ARG A 119 -34.44 -5.33 6.02
C ARG A 119 -32.93 -5.10 6.03
N ARG A 120 -32.26 -5.68 7.03
CA ARG A 120 -30.81 -5.58 7.22
C ARG A 120 -30.08 -6.84 6.80
N ASP A 121 -28.95 -6.66 6.12
CA ASP A 121 -28.01 -7.72 5.77
C ASP A 121 -27.10 -8.09 6.97
N ARG A 122 -26.12 -8.95 6.77
CA ARG A 122 -25.15 -9.37 7.81
C ARG A 122 -24.15 -8.27 8.20
N LYS A 123 -23.98 -7.25 7.37
CA LYS A 123 -23.20 -6.03 7.66
C LYS A 123 -24.10 -4.94 8.25
N ALA A 124 -25.35 -5.29 8.57
CA ALA A 124 -26.43 -4.44 9.03
C ALA A 124 -26.93 -3.42 7.98
N ASP A 125 -26.41 -3.44 6.74
CA ASP A 125 -26.81 -2.56 5.66
C ASP A 125 -28.28 -2.77 5.26
N CYS A 126 -28.96 -1.69 4.93
CA CYS A 126 -30.37 -1.66 4.54
C CYS A 126 -30.53 -1.00 3.16
N PRO A 127 -31.66 -1.16 2.47
CA PRO A 127 -31.90 -0.52 1.18
C PRO A 127 -31.49 0.95 1.09
N LEU A 128 -31.73 1.73 2.16
CA LEU A 128 -31.30 3.13 2.23
C LEU A 128 -29.78 3.28 2.21
N SER A 129 -29.00 2.52 2.99
CA SER A 129 -27.54 2.59 2.95
C SER A 129 -26.96 2.11 1.61
N PHE A 130 -27.58 1.12 0.97
CA PHE A 130 -27.25 0.72 -0.40
C PHE A 130 -27.47 1.86 -1.41
N ALA A 131 -28.56 2.62 -1.30
CA ALA A 131 -28.81 3.80 -2.13
C ALA A 131 -27.75 4.90 -1.90
N VAL A 132 -27.30 5.09 -0.66
CA VAL A 132 -26.20 6.03 -0.33
C VAL A 132 -24.88 5.59 -0.97
N TYR A 133 -24.55 4.30 -0.95
CA TYR A 133 -23.39 3.77 -1.69
C TYR A 133 -23.53 3.98 -3.20
N GLY A 134 -24.74 3.85 -3.75
CA GLY A 134 -25.07 4.19 -5.13
C GLY A 134 -25.03 5.68 -5.44
N ARG A 135 -25.18 6.57 -4.45
CA ARG A 135 -25.25 8.04 -4.61
C ARG A 135 -26.35 8.48 -5.58
N ASP A 136 -27.53 7.87 -5.49
CA ASP A 136 -28.70 8.26 -6.28
C ASP A 136 -29.73 8.95 -5.38
N GLU A 137 -29.80 10.28 -5.44
CA GLU A 137 -30.68 11.09 -4.58
C GLU A 137 -32.17 10.82 -4.83
N ALA A 138 -32.56 10.44 -6.06
CA ALA A 138 -33.95 10.13 -6.35
C ALA A 138 -34.39 8.84 -5.66
N ILE A 139 -33.54 7.81 -5.68
CA ILE A 139 -33.81 6.56 -4.96
C ILE A 139 -33.78 6.77 -3.45
N ILE A 140 -32.84 7.57 -2.95
CA ILE A 140 -32.82 7.95 -1.52
C ILE A 140 -34.15 8.58 -1.15
N GLN A 141 -34.64 9.56 -1.92
CA GLN A 141 -35.93 10.19 -1.65
C GLN A 141 -37.09 9.20 -1.72
N GLN A 142 -37.11 8.29 -2.69
CA GLN A 142 -38.14 7.23 -2.76
C GLN A 142 -38.17 6.36 -1.50
N LEU A 143 -37.00 5.95 -1.00
CA LEU A 143 -36.90 5.13 0.21
C LEU A 143 -37.31 5.91 1.47
N LEU A 144 -36.94 7.20 1.55
CA LEU A 144 -37.38 8.10 2.63
C LEU A 144 -38.90 8.29 2.63
N ASP A 145 -39.50 8.55 1.47
CA ASP A 145 -40.95 8.71 1.31
C ASP A 145 -41.70 7.42 1.69
N ALA A 146 -41.07 6.27 1.49
CA ALA A 146 -41.60 4.96 1.86
C ALA A 146 -41.41 4.61 3.35
N GLY A 147 -40.70 5.43 4.13
CA GLY A 147 -40.52 5.24 5.57
C GLY A 147 -39.26 4.45 5.96
N ALA A 148 -38.18 4.58 5.19
CA ALA A 148 -36.89 4.02 5.56
C ALA A 148 -36.35 4.58 6.89
N ASP A 149 -35.74 3.71 7.70
CA ASP A 149 -35.15 4.02 9.00
C ASP A 149 -33.86 4.86 8.85
N LEU A 150 -33.80 5.96 9.59
CA LEU A 150 -32.67 6.88 9.63
C LEU A 150 -31.62 6.49 10.69
N TYR A 151 -31.98 5.69 11.69
CA TYR A 151 -31.15 5.34 12.85
C TYR A 151 -30.37 4.03 12.63
N PHE A 152 -29.75 3.92 11.46
CA PHE A 152 -28.85 2.84 11.12
C PHE A 152 -27.49 3.01 11.83
N ARG A 153 -26.91 1.87 12.25
CA ARG A 153 -25.52 1.77 12.71
C ARG A 153 -24.94 0.41 12.27
N ASN A 154 -23.80 0.41 11.60
CA ASN A 154 -23.12 -0.81 11.15
C ASN A 154 -22.20 -1.40 12.25
N PRO A 155 -21.62 -2.59 12.05
CA PRO A 155 -20.69 -3.22 12.99
C PRO A 155 -19.44 -2.37 13.30
N ASN A 156 -19.03 -1.47 12.40
CA ASN A 156 -17.94 -0.51 12.63
C ASN A 156 -18.39 0.70 13.46
N GLY A 157 -19.64 0.70 13.97
CA GLY A 157 -20.20 1.82 14.71
C GLY A 157 -20.55 3.03 13.85
N GLU A 158 -20.47 2.95 12.52
CA GLU A 158 -20.77 4.05 11.61
C GLU A 158 -22.28 4.22 11.46
N THR A 159 -22.76 5.45 11.64
CA THR A 159 -24.18 5.81 11.44
C THR A 159 -24.46 6.12 9.97
N LEU A 160 -25.74 6.26 9.59
CA LEU A 160 -26.10 6.67 8.23
C LEU A 160 -25.48 8.04 7.89
N LEU A 161 -25.41 8.95 8.87
CA LEU A 161 -24.75 10.25 8.70
C LEU A 161 -23.26 10.11 8.34
N HIS A 162 -22.53 9.15 8.90
CA HIS A 162 -21.13 8.89 8.52
C HIS A 162 -21.03 8.51 7.04
N ILE A 163 -21.84 7.54 6.61
CA ILE A 163 -21.81 7.03 5.23
C ILE A 163 -22.24 8.12 4.26
N SER A 164 -23.29 8.88 4.55
CA SER A 164 -23.74 10.01 3.73
C SER A 164 -22.67 11.08 3.60
N CYS A 165 -21.94 11.37 4.69
CA CYS A 165 -20.82 12.31 4.70
C CYS A 165 -19.63 11.80 3.88
N GLN A 166 -19.26 10.53 4.03
CA GLN A 166 -18.21 9.88 3.25
C GLN A 166 -18.52 9.83 1.75
N ARG A 167 -19.80 9.67 1.39
CA ARG A 167 -20.26 9.61 -0.02
C ARG A 167 -20.63 10.98 -0.59
N GLY A 168 -20.61 12.03 0.22
CA GLY A 168 -20.92 13.39 -0.20
C GLY A 168 -22.37 13.58 -0.65
N VAL A 169 -23.33 12.84 -0.06
CA VAL A 169 -24.76 12.96 -0.40
C VAL A 169 -25.38 14.09 0.43
N ARG A 170 -25.15 15.33 -0.01
CA ARG A 170 -25.51 16.55 0.75
C ARG A 170 -26.97 16.60 1.17
N GLY A 171 -27.91 16.30 0.27
CA GLY A 171 -29.35 16.35 0.58
C GLY A 171 -29.76 15.41 1.71
N LEU A 172 -29.19 14.20 1.74
CA LEU A 172 -29.43 13.25 2.83
C LEU A 172 -28.74 13.70 4.14
N VAL A 173 -27.54 14.27 4.07
CA VAL A 173 -26.89 14.85 5.26
C VAL A 173 -27.77 15.92 5.89
N GLU A 174 -28.31 16.84 5.08
CA GLU A 174 -29.23 17.88 5.55
C GLU A 174 -30.49 17.27 6.19
N HIS A 175 -31.12 16.31 5.51
CA HIS A 175 -32.31 15.63 6.02
C HIS A 175 -32.06 14.89 7.34
N LEU A 176 -30.92 14.23 7.50
CA LEU A 176 -30.55 13.52 8.73
C LEU A 176 -30.36 14.48 9.89
N LEU A 177 -29.70 15.61 9.67
CA LEU A 177 -29.48 16.64 10.70
C LEU A 177 -30.80 17.30 11.12
N ASP A 178 -31.70 17.57 10.17
CA ASP A 178 -33.05 18.08 10.44
C ASP A 178 -33.89 17.10 11.28
N ASN A 179 -33.60 15.80 11.18
CA ASN A 179 -34.20 14.72 11.97
C ASN A 179 -33.35 14.30 13.17
N HIS A 180 -32.53 15.21 13.72
CA HIS A 180 -31.78 15.03 14.97
C HIS A 180 -30.76 13.87 14.97
N ALA A 181 -30.18 13.54 13.81
CA ALA A 181 -29.02 12.64 13.78
C ALA A 181 -27.87 13.21 14.65
N GLU A 182 -27.19 12.33 15.37
CA GLU A 182 -26.06 12.71 16.23
C GLU A 182 -24.88 13.20 15.36
N ILE A 183 -24.70 14.52 15.30
CA ILE A 183 -23.76 15.19 14.38
C ILE A 183 -22.30 14.82 14.64
N ASP A 184 -21.94 14.58 15.91
CA ASP A 184 -20.61 14.20 16.36
C ASP A 184 -20.52 12.71 16.78
N ALA A 185 -21.42 11.87 16.24
CA ALA A 185 -21.38 10.43 16.47
C ALA A 185 -19.99 9.87 16.15
N ARG A 186 -19.56 8.85 16.91
CA ARG A 186 -18.26 8.20 16.72
C ARG A 186 -18.42 6.79 16.16
N SER A 187 -17.60 6.45 15.16
CA SER A 187 -17.35 5.07 14.74
C SER A 187 -16.46 4.33 15.75
N ALA A 188 -16.25 3.03 15.54
CA ALA A 188 -15.41 2.19 16.40
C ALA A 188 -13.95 2.68 16.46
N ASN A 189 -13.47 3.32 15.39
CA ASN A 189 -12.13 3.92 15.31
C ASN A 189 -12.16 5.42 15.64
N GLY A 190 -13.20 5.91 16.33
CA GLY A 190 -13.29 7.31 16.76
C GLY A 190 -13.56 8.36 15.67
N GLY A 191 -13.72 7.95 14.40
CA GLY A 191 -14.02 8.87 13.30
C GLY A 191 -15.41 9.51 13.44
N THR A 192 -15.53 10.77 13.02
CA THR A 192 -16.78 11.57 13.05
C THR A 192 -17.29 11.86 11.64
N PRO A 193 -18.59 12.13 11.42
CA PRO A 193 -19.11 12.48 10.09
C PRO A 193 -18.33 13.61 9.40
N LEU A 194 -17.95 14.64 10.16
CA LEU A 194 -17.11 15.74 9.69
C LEU A 194 -15.73 15.26 9.18
N GLY A 195 -15.09 14.35 9.93
CA GLY A 195 -13.83 13.71 9.52
C GLY A 195 -13.96 12.93 8.21
N TYR A 196 -15.02 12.13 8.05
CA TYR A 196 -15.23 11.36 6.81
C TYR A 196 -15.49 12.28 5.60
N ALA A 197 -16.28 13.35 5.76
CA ALA A 197 -16.49 14.34 4.69
C ALA A 197 -15.19 15.06 4.31
N ALA A 198 -14.39 15.45 5.31
CA ALA A 198 -13.11 16.13 5.10
C ALA A 198 -12.09 15.22 4.38
N MET A 199 -11.97 13.96 4.80
CA MET A 199 -11.12 12.94 4.18
C MET A 199 -11.44 12.73 2.69
N GLN A 200 -12.72 12.71 2.35
CA GLN A 200 -13.17 12.48 0.97
C GLN A 200 -13.21 13.76 0.12
N GLY A 201 -12.98 14.93 0.72
CA GLY A 201 -12.94 16.21 0.00
C GLY A 201 -14.31 16.81 -0.31
N HIS A 202 -15.34 16.46 0.46
CA HIS A 202 -16.71 16.95 0.25
C HIS A 202 -16.93 18.31 0.93
N ALA A 203 -16.31 19.36 0.39
CA ALA A 203 -16.29 20.71 0.96
C ALA A 203 -17.68 21.26 1.31
N GLU A 204 -18.68 21.08 0.45
CA GLU A 204 -20.05 21.51 0.72
C GLU A 204 -20.69 20.80 1.92
N VAL A 205 -20.37 19.52 2.12
CA VAL A 205 -20.84 18.74 3.27
C VAL A 205 -20.09 19.14 4.54
N VAL A 206 -18.78 19.40 4.44
CA VAL A 206 -17.97 19.94 5.53
C VAL A 206 -18.55 21.26 6.02
N GLN A 207 -18.84 22.20 5.11
CA GLN A 207 -19.45 23.49 5.46
C GLN A 207 -20.82 23.29 6.12
N LEU A 208 -21.68 22.45 5.55
CA LEU A 208 -23.00 22.16 6.13
C LEU A 208 -22.90 21.62 7.56
N LEU A 209 -22.00 20.67 7.82
CA LEU A 209 -21.83 20.12 9.17
C LEU A 209 -21.37 21.19 10.17
N LEU A 210 -20.43 22.04 9.77
CA LEU A 210 -19.92 23.13 10.63
C LEU A 210 -21.01 24.17 10.90
N ASP A 211 -21.80 24.55 9.89
CA ASP A 211 -22.95 25.45 10.04
C ASP A 211 -23.99 24.90 11.03
N ARG A 212 -24.08 23.57 11.14
CA ARG A 212 -24.98 22.85 12.05
C ARG A 212 -24.34 22.53 13.41
N GLY A 213 -23.12 23.01 13.66
CA GLY A 213 -22.44 22.93 14.96
C GLY A 213 -21.61 21.67 15.18
N ALA A 214 -21.19 20.96 14.13
CA ALA A 214 -20.24 19.86 14.25
C ALA A 214 -18.93 20.34 14.89
N ASN A 215 -18.34 19.55 15.79
CA ASN A 215 -17.10 19.92 16.45
C ASN A 215 -15.88 19.70 15.51
N PRO A 216 -15.16 20.75 15.09
CA PRO A 216 -13.96 20.59 14.26
C PRO A 216 -12.75 20.02 15.03
N ASN A 217 -12.84 19.87 16.35
CA ASN A 217 -11.77 19.45 17.25
C ASN A 217 -12.21 18.32 18.21
N PRO A 218 -12.45 17.10 17.73
CA PRO A 218 -12.87 15.99 18.60
C PRO A 218 -11.78 15.57 19.59
N ASP A 219 -12.17 15.22 20.82
CA ASP A 219 -11.30 15.06 22.01
C ASP A 219 -10.27 13.90 21.97
N GLN A 220 -10.18 13.14 20.88
CA GLN A 220 -9.26 12.00 20.73
C GLN A 220 -8.18 12.35 19.68
N PRO A 221 -6.92 12.59 20.10
CA PRO A 221 -5.78 12.72 19.19
C PRO A 221 -5.57 11.48 18.33
N GLY A 222 -5.08 11.65 17.10
CA GLY A 222 -4.60 10.55 16.26
C GLY A 222 -5.60 9.87 15.32
N GLU A 223 -6.86 9.71 15.70
CA GLU A 223 -7.83 8.93 14.89
C GLU A 223 -9.05 9.73 14.39
N GLY A 224 -9.15 11.03 14.72
CA GLY A 224 -10.38 11.79 14.46
C GLY A 224 -10.25 13.24 14.05
N SER A 225 -9.05 13.82 13.89
CA SER A 225 -8.93 15.24 13.52
C SER A 225 -9.33 15.47 12.05
N PRO A 226 -10.45 16.17 11.78
CA PRO A 226 -10.89 16.41 10.40
C PRO A 226 -9.83 17.17 9.59
N LEU A 227 -9.09 18.08 10.23
CA LEU A 227 -8.03 18.85 9.56
C LEU A 227 -6.87 17.97 9.12
N ILE A 228 -6.43 17.01 9.94
CA ILE A 228 -5.35 16.09 9.56
C ILE A 228 -5.77 15.26 8.34
N PHE A 229 -7.02 14.80 8.31
CA PHE A 229 -7.55 13.95 7.25
C PHE A 229 -7.58 14.63 5.87
N THR A 230 -7.60 15.95 5.81
CA THR A 230 -7.53 16.70 4.54
C THR A 230 -6.19 16.54 3.81
N ASN A 231 -5.13 16.11 4.50
CA ASN A 231 -3.83 15.90 3.88
C ASN A 231 -3.81 14.68 2.94
N TRP A 232 -4.71 13.72 3.14
CA TRP A 232 -4.86 12.60 2.21
C TRP A 232 -5.44 13.08 0.89
N GLN A 233 -4.70 12.87 -0.20
CA GLN A 233 -5.07 13.34 -1.54
C GLN A 233 -5.30 14.87 -1.61
N ASN A 234 -4.67 15.65 -0.73
CA ASN A 234 -4.59 17.11 -0.78
C ASN A 234 -5.94 17.86 -0.89
N LYS A 235 -6.83 17.68 0.08
CA LYS A 235 -8.16 18.32 0.15
C LYS A 235 -8.08 19.76 0.70
N THR A 236 -7.33 20.64 0.03
CA THR A 236 -7.04 22.01 0.48
C THR A 236 -8.29 22.83 0.82
N GLU A 237 -9.37 22.70 0.04
CA GLU A 237 -10.59 23.46 0.29
C GLU A 237 -11.30 23.05 1.59
N CYS A 238 -11.37 21.74 1.88
CA CYS A 238 -11.89 21.29 3.18
C CYS A 238 -11.04 21.80 4.34
N ALA A 239 -9.71 21.84 4.17
CA ALA A 239 -8.80 22.35 5.20
C ALA A 239 -9.05 23.84 5.47
N ARG A 240 -9.26 24.63 4.41
CA ARG A 240 -9.59 26.06 4.51
C ARG A 240 -10.87 26.28 5.30
N ILE A 241 -11.95 25.60 4.91
CA ILE A 241 -13.24 25.67 5.59
C ILE A 241 -13.11 25.28 7.07
N LEU A 242 -12.39 24.20 7.37
CA LEU A 242 -12.18 23.75 8.76
C LEU A 242 -11.43 24.80 9.59
N LEU A 243 -10.36 25.38 9.06
CA LEU A 243 -9.56 26.40 9.74
C LEU A 243 -10.37 27.68 9.99
N GLU A 244 -11.13 28.13 9.00
CA GLU A 244 -12.03 29.29 9.11
C GLU A 244 -13.14 29.07 10.16
N ASN A 245 -13.50 27.81 10.42
CA ASN A 245 -14.49 27.42 11.43
C ASN A 245 -13.85 26.91 12.75
N GLY A 246 -12.60 27.26 13.03
CA GLY A 246 -11.98 27.06 14.35
C GLY A 246 -11.34 25.70 14.58
N ALA A 247 -11.02 24.94 13.52
CA ALA A 247 -10.13 23.79 13.65
C ALA A 247 -8.75 24.22 14.19
N LYS A 248 -8.25 23.48 15.17
CA LYS A 248 -6.95 23.72 15.81
C LYS A 248 -5.85 23.24 14.87
N VAL A 249 -5.16 24.19 14.24
CA VAL A 249 -4.07 23.93 13.28
C VAL A 249 -2.94 23.04 13.84
N ASN A 250 -2.66 23.16 15.15
CA ASN A 250 -1.59 22.43 15.84
C ASN A 250 -2.10 21.22 16.63
N TYR A 251 -3.29 20.70 16.33
CA TYR A 251 -3.80 19.52 17.01
C TYR A 251 -2.93 18.29 16.67
N PRO A 252 -2.39 17.57 17.67
CA PRO A 252 -1.52 16.44 17.41
C PRO A 252 -2.30 15.22 16.92
N GLY A 253 -1.79 14.59 15.87
CA GLY A 253 -2.19 13.28 15.38
C GLY A 253 -1.33 12.16 16.00
N TYR A 254 -1.31 11.01 15.34
CA TYR A 254 -0.55 9.85 15.78
C TYR A 254 0.97 10.15 15.78
N GLY A 255 1.67 9.70 16.83
CA GLY A 255 3.10 9.96 17.01
C GLY A 255 3.44 11.45 17.15
N GLY A 256 2.48 12.30 17.51
CA GLY A 256 2.66 13.75 17.63
C GLY A 256 2.70 14.51 16.31
N ASN A 257 2.33 13.90 15.17
CA ASN A 257 2.31 14.57 13.88
C ASN A 257 1.14 15.56 13.76
N THR A 258 1.40 16.84 13.53
CA THR A 258 0.36 17.85 13.23
C THR A 258 -0.03 17.82 11.75
N ALA A 259 -1.09 18.55 11.39
CA ALA A 259 -1.48 18.71 9.98
C ALA A 259 -0.32 19.23 9.11
N LEU A 260 0.55 20.10 9.63
CA LEU A 260 1.69 20.64 8.90
C LEU A 260 2.74 19.56 8.58
N LEU A 261 2.98 18.62 9.50
CA LEU A 261 3.91 17.50 9.25
C LEU A 261 3.35 16.58 8.17
N TYR A 262 2.06 16.22 8.23
CA TYR A 262 1.41 15.43 7.19
C TYR A 262 1.39 16.15 5.83
N ALA A 263 1.13 17.46 5.81
CA ALA A 263 1.16 18.27 4.58
C ALA A 263 2.54 18.30 3.95
N SER A 264 3.59 18.37 4.77
CA SER A 264 4.97 18.42 4.32
C SER A 264 5.43 17.11 3.67
N GLU A 265 4.92 15.98 4.16
CA GLU A 265 5.19 14.64 3.62
C GLU A 265 4.30 14.29 2.42
N ASN A 266 2.98 14.46 2.54
CA ASN A 266 2.00 13.91 1.59
C ASN A 266 1.11 14.96 0.89
N GLY A 267 1.17 16.23 1.30
CA GLY A 267 0.30 17.29 0.83
C GLY A 267 0.81 18.06 -0.39
N SER A 268 0.48 19.35 -0.48
CA SER A 268 1.01 20.28 -1.49
C SER A 268 1.66 21.48 -0.82
N ALA A 269 2.48 22.23 -1.56
CA ALA A 269 2.97 23.52 -1.06
C ALA A 269 1.84 24.51 -0.73
N GLU A 270 0.70 24.42 -1.43
CA GLU A 270 -0.50 25.21 -1.13
C GLU A 270 -1.08 24.86 0.24
N MET A 271 -1.22 23.57 0.55
CA MET A 271 -1.68 23.12 1.88
C MET A 271 -0.71 23.56 2.99
N VAL A 272 0.60 23.44 2.75
CA VAL A 272 1.63 23.91 3.70
C VAL A 272 1.47 25.41 3.95
N GLN A 273 1.31 26.22 2.90
CA GLN A 273 1.10 27.67 3.02
C GLN A 273 -0.18 27.99 3.80
N LEU A 274 -1.30 27.33 3.46
CA LEU A 274 -2.57 27.52 4.15
C LEU A 274 -2.46 27.28 5.66
N LEU A 275 -1.79 26.19 6.06
CA LEU A 275 -1.59 25.85 7.47
C LEU A 275 -0.71 26.89 8.19
N ILE A 276 0.38 27.33 7.54
CA ILE A 276 1.26 28.39 8.07
C ILE A 276 0.49 29.69 8.27
N GLU A 277 -0.32 30.10 7.29
CA GLU A 277 -1.16 31.32 7.34
C GLU A 277 -2.14 31.29 8.52
N HIS A 278 -2.58 30.11 8.93
CA HIS A 278 -3.47 29.90 10.09
C HIS A 278 -2.72 29.61 11.40
N GLY A 279 -1.41 29.84 11.45
CA GLY A 279 -0.61 29.77 12.68
C GLY A 279 -0.09 28.37 13.04
N ALA A 280 0.15 27.51 12.03
CA ALA A 280 0.85 26.27 12.27
C ALA A 280 2.23 26.51 12.90
N ALA A 281 2.56 25.75 13.93
CA ALA A 281 3.86 25.78 14.60
C ALA A 281 4.91 25.13 13.68
N VAL A 282 5.63 25.98 12.93
CA VAL A 282 6.55 25.58 11.86
C VAL A 282 7.63 24.61 12.34
N ASP A 283 8.15 24.83 13.55
CA ASP A 283 9.22 24.02 14.17
C ASP A 283 8.69 22.99 15.18
N HIS A 284 7.40 22.65 15.13
CA HIS A 284 6.86 21.55 15.94
C HIS A 284 7.61 20.25 15.64
N VAL A 285 7.99 19.52 16.70
CA VAL A 285 8.65 18.22 16.61
C VAL A 285 7.67 17.11 17.02
N ASN A 286 7.60 16.05 16.21
CA ASN A 286 6.85 14.85 16.56
C ASN A 286 7.64 13.97 17.54
N GLU A 287 7.10 12.80 17.90
CA GLU A 287 7.75 11.86 18.83
C GLU A 287 9.06 11.27 18.29
N ALA A 288 9.32 11.35 16.98
CA ALA A 288 10.57 10.95 16.34
C ALA A 288 11.57 12.13 16.20
N GLY A 289 11.25 13.31 16.76
CA GLY A 289 12.05 14.52 16.64
C GLY A 289 12.01 15.17 15.25
N GLU A 290 11.07 14.78 14.39
CA GLU A 290 10.98 15.32 13.03
C GLU A 290 10.19 16.63 13.00
N THR A 291 10.69 17.61 12.26
CA THR A 291 9.95 18.82 11.90
C THR A 291 9.30 18.69 10.51
N ALA A 292 8.38 19.61 10.21
CA ALA A 292 7.83 19.76 8.86
C ALA A 292 8.93 19.93 7.79
N LEU A 293 9.96 20.72 8.09
CA LEU A 293 11.07 20.97 7.17
C LEU A 293 11.93 19.72 6.95
N VAL A 294 12.15 18.92 7.99
CA VAL A 294 12.81 17.61 7.92
C VAL A 294 12.04 16.68 6.97
N LYS A 295 10.72 16.53 7.14
CA LYS A 295 9.88 15.69 6.27
C LYS A 295 9.90 16.15 4.81
N ALA A 296 9.71 17.46 4.58
CA ALA A 296 9.76 18.02 3.23
C ALA A 296 11.13 17.80 2.56
N SER A 297 12.22 17.95 3.31
CA SER A 297 13.59 17.82 2.81
C SER A 297 13.98 16.37 2.54
N ALA A 298 13.52 15.42 3.37
CA ALA A 298 13.73 13.99 3.13
C ALA A 298 13.02 13.49 1.87
N GLY A 299 11.80 13.99 1.62
CA GLY A 299 11.03 13.67 0.41
C GLY A 299 11.44 14.47 -0.85
N GLY A 300 12.32 15.47 -0.71
CA GLY A 300 12.77 16.30 -1.84
C GLY A 300 11.76 17.34 -2.32
N TYR A 301 10.74 17.64 -1.53
CA TYR A 301 9.68 18.59 -1.86
C TYR A 301 10.16 20.04 -1.69
N ALA A 302 10.98 20.50 -2.64
CA ALA A 302 11.64 21.81 -2.56
C ALA A 302 10.65 22.99 -2.50
N ASP A 303 9.48 22.89 -3.11
CA ASP A 303 8.42 23.90 -3.00
C ASP A 303 7.86 24.01 -1.57
N ARG A 304 7.63 22.88 -0.91
CA ARG A 304 7.18 22.79 0.50
C ARG A 304 8.27 23.25 1.46
N ALA A 305 9.52 22.80 1.25
CA ALA A 305 10.67 23.23 2.03
C ALA A 305 10.86 24.75 1.94
N ASN A 306 10.77 25.34 0.74
CA ASN A 306 10.84 26.78 0.54
C ASN A 306 9.72 27.54 1.29
N ALA A 307 8.49 27.03 1.28
CA ALA A 307 7.39 27.65 2.02
C ALA A 307 7.66 27.68 3.54
N LEU A 308 8.17 26.59 4.11
CA LEU A 308 8.55 26.48 5.51
C LEU A 308 9.71 27.43 5.86
N LEU A 309 10.75 27.48 5.02
CA LEU A 309 11.90 28.36 5.22
C LEU A 309 11.51 29.85 5.16
N LYS A 310 10.59 30.24 4.26
CA LYS A 310 10.03 31.60 4.23
C LYS A 310 9.22 31.93 5.48
N ALA A 311 8.68 30.92 6.16
CA ALA A 311 8.01 31.05 7.45
C ALA A 311 8.98 30.98 8.65
N ASN A 312 10.29 31.10 8.41
CA ASN A 312 11.37 31.05 9.40
C ASN A 312 11.53 29.70 10.11
N ALA A 313 11.24 28.58 9.44
CA ALA A 313 11.62 27.25 9.94
C ALA A 313 13.13 27.21 10.22
N ASP A 314 13.54 26.68 11.38
CA ASP A 314 14.97 26.51 11.69
C ASP A 314 15.54 25.30 10.92
N PRO A 315 16.44 25.51 9.94
CA PRO A 315 17.00 24.43 9.13
C PRO A 315 17.99 23.53 9.88
N ASN A 316 18.34 23.88 11.11
CA ASN A 316 19.34 23.18 11.92
C ASN A 316 18.73 22.26 12.98
N LEU A 317 17.41 22.19 13.08
CA LEU A 317 16.74 21.18 13.89
C LEU A 317 16.97 19.79 13.30
N GLY A 318 17.40 18.86 14.15
CA GLY A 318 17.71 17.48 13.77
C GLY A 318 16.71 16.48 14.35
N THR A 319 16.62 15.32 13.70
CA THR A 319 15.82 14.18 14.17
C THR A 319 16.40 13.54 15.43
N ASP A 320 15.55 12.88 16.23
CA ASP A 320 16.05 12.07 17.36
C ASP A 320 16.89 10.89 16.86
N GLU A 321 16.51 10.30 15.73
CA GLU A 321 17.29 9.25 15.09
C GLU A 321 18.49 9.82 14.34
N GLY A 322 19.67 9.68 14.95
CA GLY A 322 20.94 10.02 14.31
C GLY A 322 21.25 11.51 14.21
N GLY A 323 20.40 12.39 14.77
CA GLY A 323 20.64 13.84 14.80
C GLY A 323 20.65 14.47 13.41
N ARG A 324 19.93 13.90 12.44
CA ARG A 324 20.02 14.32 11.05
C ARG A 324 19.20 15.60 10.82
N THR A 325 19.87 16.64 10.36
CA THR A 325 19.26 17.90 9.92
C THR A 325 18.59 17.75 8.56
N ALA A 326 17.73 18.72 8.21
CA ALA A 326 17.10 18.80 6.90
C ALA A 326 18.12 18.75 5.73
N LEU A 327 19.28 19.41 5.88
CA LEU A 327 20.32 19.42 4.84
C LEU A 327 21.01 18.06 4.69
N GLN A 328 21.22 17.33 5.78
CA GLN A 328 21.77 15.98 5.72
C GLN A 328 20.80 15.00 5.03
N LEU A 329 19.50 15.11 5.31
CA LEU A 329 18.48 14.27 4.65
C LEU A 329 18.31 14.63 3.17
N ALA A 330 18.28 15.92 2.83
CA ALA A 330 18.33 16.36 1.44
C ALA A 330 19.59 15.84 0.74
N ALA A 331 20.73 15.80 1.44
CA ALA A 331 21.97 15.29 0.88
C ALA A 331 22.02 13.78 0.72
N LEU A 332 21.35 13.05 1.60
CA LEU A 332 21.17 11.61 1.49
C LEU A 332 20.29 11.23 0.29
N GLY A 333 19.21 11.98 0.07
CA GLY A 333 18.28 11.76 -1.05
C GLY A 333 18.72 12.38 -2.37
N GLY A 334 19.76 13.21 -2.40
CA GLY A 334 20.23 13.89 -3.61
C GLY A 334 19.36 15.08 -4.04
N HIS A 335 18.57 15.61 -3.13
CA HIS A 335 17.58 16.67 -3.36
C HIS A 335 18.24 18.04 -3.52
N LEU A 336 18.83 18.25 -4.70
CA LEU A 336 19.69 19.38 -5.01
C LEU A 336 19.01 20.75 -4.77
N GLU A 337 17.74 20.88 -5.15
CA GLU A 337 17.03 22.15 -5.02
C GLU A 337 16.65 22.46 -3.56
N ALA A 338 16.17 21.45 -2.81
CA ALA A 338 15.92 21.60 -1.38
C ALA A 338 17.21 21.99 -0.64
N ALA A 339 18.34 21.33 -0.95
CA ALA A 339 19.64 21.66 -0.36
C ALA A 339 20.09 23.10 -0.67
N ARG A 340 19.84 23.60 -1.90
CA ARG A 340 20.13 25.01 -2.24
C ARG A 340 19.34 25.98 -1.36
N GLN A 341 18.05 25.73 -1.18
CA GLN A 341 17.17 26.58 -0.38
C GLN A 341 17.55 26.55 1.11
N LEU A 342 17.85 25.35 1.64
CA LEU A 342 18.34 25.17 3.01
C LEU A 342 19.62 25.96 3.27
N LEU A 343 20.61 25.86 2.38
CA LEU A 343 21.85 26.63 2.50
C LEU A 343 21.62 28.14 2.39
N ALA A 344 20.72 28.58 1.51
CA ALA A 344 20.35 29.99 1.40
C ALA A 344 19.67 30.52 2.67
N SER A 345 19.05 29.63 3.46
CA SER A 345 18.34 29.94 4.70
C SER A 345 19.15 29.67 5.97
N GLY A 346 20.47 29.43 5.84
CA GLY A 346 21.37 29.32 6.99
C GLY A 346 21.52 27.91 7.58
N ALA A 347 21.21 26.85 6.83
CA ALA A 347 21.56 25.48 7.23
C ALA A 347 23.08 25.33 7.40
N ASP A 348 23.51 24.70 8.50
CA ASP A 348 24.92 24.38 8.73
C ASP A 348 25.39 23.31 7.76
N MET A 349 26.13 23.73 6.74
CA MET A 349 26.71 22.85 5.72
C MET A 349 27.68 21.80 6.27
N ASN A 350 28.14 21.95 7.52
CA ASN A 350 29.11 21.07 8.17
C ASN A 350 28.52 20.33 9.38
N ALA A 351 27.21 20.41 9.61
CA ALA A 351 26.54 19.61 10.62
C ALA A 351 26.91 18.13 10.41
N ALA A 352 27.21 17.43 11.50
CA ALA A 352 27.65 16.05 11.45
C ALA A 352 26.79 15.21 12.39
N THR A 353 26.35 14.04 11.92
CA THR A 353 25.71 13.04 12.79
C THR A 353 26.70 12.54 13.85
N PRO A 354 26.26 11.80 14.89
CA PRO A 354 27.17 11.13 15.81
C PRO A 354 28.19 10.19 15.13
N ALA A 355 27.86 9.67 13.94
CA ALA A 355 28.75 8.87 13.10
C ALA A 355 29.72 9.70 12.25
N GLY A 356 29.68 11.03 12.34
CA GLY A 356 30.53 11.95 11.57
C GLY A 356 30.06 12.18 10.13
N GLU A 357 28.80 11.85 9.80
CA GLU A 357 28.25 12.02 8.45
C GLU A 357 27.84 13.49 8.25
N THR A 358 28.60 14.22 7.43
CA THR A 358 28.26 15.58 6.97
C THR A 358 27.38 15.55 5.71
N PRO A 359 26.69 16.64 5.33
CA PRO A 359 26.01 16.74 4.04
C PRO A 359 26.90 16.35 2.86
N LEU A 360 28.15 16.85 2.82
CA LEU A 360 29.09 16.52 1.75
C LEU A 360 29.51 15.04 1.78
N HIS A 361 29.65 14.44 2.97
CA HIS A 361 29.90 13.01 3.11
C HIS A 361 28.75 12.20 2.50
N LEU A 362 27.50 12.47 2.91
CA LEU A 362 26.31 11.76 2.45
C LEU A 362 26.11 11.90 0.94
N ALA A 363 26.23 13.13 0.42
CA ALA A 363 26.13 13.39 -1.02
C ALA A 363 27.13 12.56 -1.83
N ARG A 364 28.37 12.42 -1.35
CA ARG A 364 29.39 11.58 -2.00
C ARG A 364 29.13 10.09 -1.83
N TYR A 365 28.75 9.69 -0.63
CA TYR A 365 28.50 8.30 -0.24
C TYR A 365 27.41 7.66 -1.09
N TYR A 366 26.33 8.42 -1.36
CA TYR A 366 25.19 8.00 -2.17
C TYR A 366 25.27 8.48 -3.63
N GLY A 367 26.45 8.91 -4.10
CA GLY A 367 26.68 9.19 -5.52
C GLY A 367 26.00 10.44 -6.11
N HIS A 368 25.53 11.37 -5.27
CA HIS A 368 24.85 12.61 -5.68
C HIS A 368 25.83 13.68 -6.14
N GLY A 369 26.46 13.45 -7.30
CA GLY A 369 27.62 14.22 -7.78
C GLY A 369 27.37 15.73 -7.90
N GLN A 370 26.22 16.16 -8.45
CA GLN A 370 25.89 17.58 -8.60
C GLN A 370 25.76 18.28 -7.24
N LEU A 371 25.11 17.63 -6.29
CA LEU A 371 24.97 18.13 -4.93
C LEU A 371 26.32 18.16 -4.20
N ALA A 372 27.12 17.09 -4.33
CA ALA A 372 28.45 17.03 -3.74
C ALA A 372 29.37 18.12 -4.29
N ALA A 373 29.30 18.41 -5.59
CA ALA A 373 30.04 19.51 -6.21
C ALA A 373 29.56 20.86 -5.65
N MET A 374 28.26 21.10 -5.61
CA MET A 374 27.67 22.33 -5.06
C MET A 374 28.10 22.58 -3.60
N LEU A 375 28.07 21.54 -2.76
CA LEU A 375 28.52 21.62 -1.37
C LEU A 375 30.02 21.90 -1.28
N ALA A 376 30.85 21.23 -2.08
CA ALA A 376 32.29 21.45 -2.12
C ALA A 376 32.66 22.87 -2.59
N ASP A 377 32.01 23.37 -3.64
CA ASP A 377 32.23 24.73 -4.18
C ASP A 377 31.85 25.82 -3.18
N LYS A 378 30.87 25.55 -2.32
CA LYS A 378 30.50 26.42 -1.18
C LYS A 378 31.42 26.27 0.04
N GLY A 379 32.43 25.41 -0.03
CA GLY A 379 33.44 25.25 1.03
C GLY A 379 33.06 24.25 2.14
N ALA A 380 32.10 23.33 1.90
CA ALA A 380 31.75 22.31 2.87
C ALA A 380 32.96 21.40 3.18
N LYS A 381 33.18 21.12 4.46
CA LYS A 381 34.23 20.25 4.95
C LYS A 381 33.80 18.79 4.78
N SER A 382 34.70 17.98 4.24
CA SER A 382 34.51 16.53 4.21
C SER A 382 34.94 15.96 5.55
N SER A 383 34.18 15.02 6.11
CA SER A 383 34.78 14.09 7.08
C SER A 383 35.88 13.31 6.36
N SER A 384 37.03 13.16 7.02
CA SER A 384 38.14 12.33 6.58
C SER A 384 38.02 10.96 7.24
N PRO A 385 38.12 9.84 6.50
CA PRO A 385 38.40 9.73 5.06
C PRO A 385 37.19 9.97 4.14
N LYS A 386 37.44 10.27 2.86
CA LYS A 386 36.40 10.28 1.82
C LYS A 386 35.73 8.90 1.77
N PRO A 387 34.40 8.83 1.54
CA PRO A 387 33.74 7.54 1.36
C PRO A 387 34.35 6.81 0.16
N ALA A 388 34.51 5.49 0.29
CA ALA A 388 34.94 4.63 -0.82
C ALA A 388 33.94 4.74 -1.98
N ASP A 389 34.44 4.55 -3.21
CA ASP A 389 33.59 4.43 -4.41
C ASP A 389 32.79 3.12 -4.32
N ARG A 390 31.47 3.26 -4.47
CA ARG A 390 30.47 2.19 -4.28
C ARG A 390 29.67 1.91 -5.55
N SER A 391 30.09 2.50 -6.66
CA SER A 391 29.56 2.20 -7.98
C SER A 391 29.75 0.71 -8.28
N LEU A 392 28.89 0.18 -9.13
CA LEU A 392 29.06 -1.19 -9.61
C LEU A 392 30.45 -1.39 -10.22
N THR A 393 30.96 -0.40 -10.95
CA THR A 393 32.30 -0.46 -11.56
C THR A 393 33.38 -0.68 -10.50
N ALA A 394 33.36 0.06 -9.39
CA ALA A 394 34.34 -0.05 -8.31
C ALA A 394 34.24 -1.39 -7.56
N LEU A 395 33.02 -1.91 -7.41
CA LEU A 395 32.72 -3.13 -6.65
C LEU A 395 32.48 -4.36 -7.54
N SER A 396 32.83 -4.29 -8.83
CA SER A 396 32.53 -5.31 -9.84
C SER A 396 33.30 -6.62 -9.67
N LYS A 397 34.47 -6.58 -9.02
CA LYS A 397 35.36 -7.73 -8.88
C LYS A 397 34.95 -8.59 -7.69
N VAL A 398 34.13 -9.61 -7.96
CA VAL A 398 33.59 -10.52 -6.95
C VAL A 398 34.12 -11.94 -7.14
N GLY A 399 34.63 -12.55 -6.07
CA GLY A 399 35.16 -13.91 -6.05
C GLY A 399 34.09 -15.01 -6.00
N LYS A 400 34.52 -16.26 -5.83
CA LYS A 400 33.60 -17.41 -5.73
C LYS A 400 33.02 -17.42 -4.32
N LYS A 401 31.70 -17.64 -4.18
CA LYS A 401 31.02 -17.51 -2.88
C LYS A 401 31.21 -16.14 -2.24
N GLU A 402 31.23 -15.10 -3.07
CA GLU A 402 31.28 -13.71 -2.63
C GLU A 402 30.15 -12.95 -3.33
N ALA A 403 29.65 -11.92 -2.68
CA ALA A 403 28.64 -11.03 -3.23
C ALA A 403 28.78 -9.61 -2.70
N VAL A 404 28.35 -8.65 -3.49
CA VAL A 404 28.05 -7.29 -3.02
C VAL A 404 26.54 -7.12 -3.11
N VAL A 405 25.93 -6.68 -2.01
CA VAL A 405 24.47 -6.60 -1.88
C VAL A 405 24.08 -5.15 -1.61
N TRP A 406 23.20 -4.58 -2.43
CA TRP A 406 22.64 -3.24 -2.26
C TRP A 406 21.15 -3.31 -1.95
N PHE A 407 20.73 -2.49 -0.99
CA PHE A 407 19.32 -2.26 -0.71
C PHE A 407 18.73 -1.25 -1.70
N LEU A 408 17.67 -1.64 -2.40
CA LEU A 408 16.98 -0.79 -3.38
C LEU A 408 15.71 -0.13 -2.80
N GLY A 409 15.35 -0.47 -1.55
CA GLY A 409 14.16 0.04 -0.86
C GLY A 409 13.02 -0.96 -0.80
N HIS A 410 12.13 -0.84 0.19
CA HIS A 410 10.98 -1.73 0.41
C HIS A 410 11.37 -3.22 0.50
N SER A 411 11.22 -3.97 -0.59
CA SER A 411 11.60 -5.37 -0.78
C SER A 411 12.74 -5.56 -1.79
N GLY A 412 13.19 -4.48 -2.43
CA GLY A 412 14.10 -4.54 -3.56
C GLY A 412 15.56 -4.71 -3.17
N TRP A 413 16.26 -5.62 -3.86
CA TRP A 413 17.67 -5.92 -3.62
C TRP A 413 18.44 -6.13 -4.92
N ALA A 414 19.67 -5.61 -5.00
CA ALA A 414 20.62 -5.97 -6.05
C ALA A 414 21.76 -6.79 -5.45
N VAL A 415 22.13 -7.90 -6.08
CA VAL A 415 23.21 -8.80 -5.65
C VAL A 415 24.18 -9.03 -6.80
N LYS A 416 25.35 -8.39 -6.74
CA LYS A 416 26.44 -8.68 -7.67
C LYS A 416 27.21 -9.90 -7.18
N THR A 417 27.16 -10.97 -7.94
CA THR A 417 27.98 -12.17 -7.76
C THR A 417 29.16 -12.14 -8.74
N ARG A 418 29.97 -13.21 -8.78
CA ARG A 418 31.10 -13.30 -9.71
C ARG A 418 30.70 -13.01 -11.16
N ASN A 419 29.66 -13.70 -11.65
CA ASN A 419 29.28 -13.66 -13.05
C ASN A 419 27.97 -12.91 -13.31
N HIS A 420 27.10 -12.75 -12.31
CA HIS A 420 25.76 -12.16 -12.51
C HIS A 420 25.54 -10.92 -11.66
N LEU A 421 24.59 -10.10 -12.10
CA LEU A 421 23.89 -9.13 -11.27
C LEU A 421 22.44 -9.60 -11.12
N LEU A 422 22.05 -9.96 -9.91
CA LEU A 422 20.68 -10.35 -9.59
C LEU A 422 19.91 -9.13 -9.08
N ILE A 423 18.69 -8.92 -9.53
CA ILE A 423 17.81 -7.84 -9.07
C ILE A 423 16.50 -8.47 -8.62
N PHE A 424 16.15 -8.34 -7.34
CA PHE A 424 14.92 -8.87 -6.75
C PHE A 424 13.94 -7.73 -6.45
N ASP A 425 12.67 -7.92 -6.80
CA ASP A 425 11.51 -7.10 -6.42
C ASP A 425 11.77 -5.58 -6.47
N TYR A 426 12.38 -5.12 -7.57
CA TYR A 426 12.70 -3.71 -7.72
C TYR A 426 11.44 -2.88 -7.98
N PHE A 427 11.23 -1.92 -7.08
CA PHE A 427 10.15 -0.95 -7.20
C PHE A 427 10.64 0.49 -6.90
N SER A 428 10.42 1.36 -7.88
CA SER A 428 10.74 2.79 -7.78
C SER A 428 9.46 3.59 -7.58
N GLN A 429 9.29 4.16 -6.38
CA GLN A 429 8.32 5.23 -6.13
C GLN A 429 8.94 6.55 -6.57
N GLY A 430 8.27 7.28 -7.47
CA GLY A 430 8.68 8.61 -7.91
C GLY A 430 9.74 8.65 -9.02
N GLU A 431 10.18 9.86 -9.37
CA GLU A 431 11.19 10.10 -10.40
C GLU A 431 12.57 9.62 -9.92
N SER A 432 13.29 8.89 -10.78
CA SER A 432 14.68 8.54 -10.53
C SER A 432 15.54 9.81 -10.41
N PRO A 433 16.48 9.88 -9.46
CA PRO A 433 17.39 11.02 -9.37
C PRO A 433 18.20 11.14 -10.66
N ALA A 434 18.62 12.37 -10.99
CA ALA A 434 19.41 12.65 -12.20
C ALA A 434 20.74 11.85 -12.29
N SER A 435 21.24 11.34 -11.16
CA SER A 435 22.39 10.44 -11.06
C SER A 435 21.98 9.10 -10.46
N SER A 436 21.02 8.39 -11.08
CA SER A 436 20.59 7.07 -10.63
C SER A 436 21.72 6.04 -10.74
N GLY A 437 21.77 5.12 -9.76
CA GLY A 437 22.66 3.97 -9.76
C GLY A 437 22.59 3.18 -8.45
N LEU A 438 23.29 2.04 -8.40
CA LEU A 438 23.23 1.14 -7.25
C LEU A 438 23.64 1.82 -5.94
N CYS A 439 24.57 2.78 -6.00
CA CYS A 439 25.03 3.54 -4.85
C CYS A 439 23.96 4.41 -4.16
N ASN A 440 22.82 4.70 -4.81
CA ASN A 440 21.63 5.31 -4.21
C ASN A 440 20.38 4.43 -4.30
N GLY A 441 20.56 3.13 -4.58
CA GLY A 441 19.50 2.14 -4.59
C GLY A 441 18.54 2.25 -5.78
N HIS A 442 18.97 2.90 -6.87
CA HIS A 442 18.25 2.89 -8.14
C HIS A 442 18.96 2.01 -9.16
N ILE A 443 18.24 1.57 -10.19
CA ILE A 443 18.83 0.87 -11.32
C ILE A 443 19.02 1.85 -12.48
N ASN A 444 20.26 1.97 -12.94
CA ASN A 444 20.61 2.68 -14.16
C ASN A 444 21.03 1.65 -15.22
N PRO A 445 20.29 1.51 -16.34
CA PRO A 445 20.62 0.55 -17.39
C PRO A 445 22.04 0.72 -17.95
N ASP A 446 22.56 1.95 -18.02
CA ASP A 446 23.92 2.21 -18.49
C ASP A 446 24.98 1.67 -17.49
N GLU A 447 24.70 1.71 -16.19
CA GLU A 447 25.60 1.17 -15.15
C GLU A 447 25.69 -0.37 -15.22
N ILE A 448 24.61 -1.03 -15.63
CA ILE A 448 24.50 -2.48 -15.65
C ILE A 448 24.62 -3.10 -17.04
N ALA A 449 24.84 -2.29 -18.09
CA ALA A 449 24.81 -2.72 -19.49
C ALA A 449 25.79 -3.87 -19.82
N ASP A 450 26.97 -3.85 -19.19
CA ASP A 450 28.03 -4.85 -19.38
C ASP A 450 27.88 -6.09 -18.47
N GLN A 451 26.78 -6.20 -17.71
CA GLN A 451 26.53 -7.31 -16.80
C GLN A 451 25.62 -8.37 -17.42
N LYS A 452 25.77 -9.61 -16.94
CA LYS A 452 24.76 -10.66 -17.07
C LYS A 452 23.71 -10.49 -15.99
N VAL A 453 22.54 -9.97 -16.36
CA VAL A 453 21.50 -9.53 -15.43
C VAL A 453 20.37 -10.56 -15.33
N ALA A 454 20.01 -10.92 -14.10
CA ALA A 454 18.83 -11.74 -13.81
C ALA A 454 17.89 -10.94 -12.92
N VAL A 455 16.69 -10.64 -13.41
CA VAL A 455 15.67 -9.87 -12.70
C VAL A 455 14.58 -10.82 -12.21
N PHE A 456 14.24 -10.73 -10.93
CA PHE A 456 13.26 -11.57 -10.25
C PHE A 456 12.12 -10.69 -9.73
N ALA A 457 10.89 -11.05 -10.08
CA ALA A 457 9.70 -10.44 -9.47
C ALA A 457 8.82 -11.54 -8.87
N SER A 458 8.60 -11.47 -7.57
CA SER A 458 7.92 -12.51 -6.80
C SER A 458 6.41 -12.51 -7.03
N HIS A 459 5.74 -11.36 -7.10
CA HIS A 459 4.28 -11.27 -7.16
C HIS A 459 3.78 -9.96 -7.80
N ASN A 460 2.47 -9.87 -8.06
CA ASN A 460 1.84 -8.81 -8.86
C ASN A 460 1.24 -7.65 -8.04
N HIS A 461 1.83 -7.32 -6.88
CA HIS A 461 1.46 -6.08 -6.18
C HIS A 461 2.20 -4.90 -6.79
N GLY A 462 1.49 -3.77 -6.90
CA GLY A 462 1.97 -2.56 -7.58
C GLY A 462 3.17 -1.87 -6.93
N ASP A 463 3.69 -2.43 -5.83
CA ASP A 463 4.83 -1.99 -5.03
C ASP A 463 6.01 -2.98 -4.98
N HIS A 464 5.92 -4.11 -5.70
CA HIS A 464 7.00 -5.10 -5.85
C HIS A 464 7.57 -5.18 -7.25
N PHE A 465 6.86 -4.59 -8.21
CA PHE A 465 7.15 -4.71 -9.62
C PHE A 465 6.76 -3.42 -10.34
N ALA A 466 7.72 -2.81 -11.04
CA ALA A 466 7.49 -1.69 -11.93
C ALA A 466 7.57 -2.16 -13.40
N PRO A 467 6.52 -1.97 -14.24
CA PRO A 467 6.59 -2.37 -15.65
C PRO A 467 7.77 -1.78 -16.44
N ALA A 468 8.27 -0.61 -16.02
CA ALA A 468 9.43 0.07 -16.61
C ALA A 468 10.74 -0.74 -16.53
N ILE A 469 10.84 -1.77 -15.67
CA ILE A 469 12.04 -2.62 -15.66
C ILE A 469 12.27 -3.32 -17.00
N PHE A 470 11.21 -3.54 -17.79
CA PHE A 470 11.30 -4.18 -19.08
C PHE A 470 12.04 -3.37 -20.14
N ASP A 471 12.01 -2.04 -20.01
CA ASP A 471 12.67 -1.11 -20.93
C ASP A 471 14.20 -1.28 -20.89
N TRP A 472 14.75 -1.83 -19.80
CA TRP A 472 16.19 -2.08 -19.66
C TRP A 472 16.76 -3.00 -20.73
N ARG A 473 15.92 -3.81 -21.40
CA ARG A 473 16.34 -4.66 -22.52
C ARG A 473 16.88 -3.90 -23.72
N GLU A 474 16.52 -2.63 -23.84
CA GLU A 474 17.03 -1.80 -24.93
C GLU A 474 18.52 -1.46 -24.74
N GLN A 475 19.00 -1.43 -23.49
CA GLN A 475 20.39 -1.08 -23.15
C GLN A 475 21.21 -2.26 -22.62
N VAL A 476 20.58 -3.25 -21.98
CA VAL A 476 21.25 -4.39 -21.35
C VAL A 476 21.11 -5.63 -22.22
N ALA A 477 22.21 -6.04 -22.85
CA ALA A 477 22.20 -7.11 -23.85
C ALA A 477 21.92 -8.51 -23.26
N ASP A 478 22.46 -8.81 -22.06
CA ASP A 478 22.33 -10.12 -21.40
C ASP A 478 21.43 -9.99 -20.17
N ILE A 479 20.12 -9.87 -20.39
CA ILE A 479 19.11 -9.72 -19.34
C ILE A 479 17.97 -10.72 -19.44
N THR A 480 17.72 -11.44 -18.35
CA THR A 480 16.64 -12.43 -18.22
C THR A 480 15.69 -12.03 -17.10
N TYR A 481 14.38 -12.09 -17.36
CA TYR A 481 13.32 -11.83 -16.38
C TYR A 481 12.72 -13.15 -15.92
N PHE A 482 12.66 -13.36 -14.61
CA PHE A 482 12.06 -14.50 -13.92
C PHE A 482 10.88 -13.98 -13.09
N LEU A 483 9.66 -14.30 -13.49
CA LEU A 483 8.46 -13.73 -12.88
C LEU A 483 7.59 -14.82 -12.28
N GLY A 484 7.21 -14.68 -11.01
CA GLY A 484 6.18 -15.49 -10.36
C GLY A 484 4.75 -15.10 -10.74
N LEU A 485 4.61 -14.04 -11.55
CA LEU A 485 3.36 -13.52 -12.07
C LEU A 485 3.31 -13.63 -13.60
N GLU A 486 2.11 -13.45 -14.15
CA GLU A 486 1.86 -13.39 -15.59
C GLU A 486 1.34 -11.99 -16.01
N PRO A 487 2.22 -11.00 -16.15
CA PRO A 487 1.83 -9.63 -16.50
C PRO A 487 1.37 -9.55 -17.96
N GLU A 488 0.25 -8.88 -18.22
CA GLU A 488 -0.22 -8.66 -19.58
C GLU A 488 0.71 -7.71 -20.34
N ASN A 489 0.99 -8.04 -21.61
CA ASN A 489 1.84 -7.25 -22.51
C ASN A 489 3.31 -7.11 -22.07
N ALA A 490 3.84 -8.07 -21.30
CA ALA A 490 5.26 -8.13 -20.98
C ALA A 490 6.10 -8.64 -22.16
N PRO A 491 7.38 -8.20 -22.29
CA PRO A 491 8.33 -8.81 -23.22
C PRO A 491 8.65 -10.24 -22.79
N PRO A 492 9.39 -11.05 -23.58
CA PRO A 492 9.69 -12.43 -23.22
C PRO A 492 10.26 -12.60 -21.80
N TYR A 493 9.68 -13.45 -20.98
CA TYR A 493 10.17 -13.73 -19.62
C TYR A 493 10.07 -15.22 -19.35
N GLU A 494 10.77 -15.68 -18.33
CA GLU A 494 10.64 -17.03 -17.81
C GLU A 494 9.59 -17.01 -16.68
N HIS A 495 8.43 -17.63 -16.92
CA HIS A 495 7.39 -17.77 -15.90
C HIS A 495 7.79 -18.83 -14.87
N MET A 496 7.74 -18.46 -13.60
CA MET A 496 8.16 -19.26 -12.45
C MET A 496 6.95 -19.60 -11.56
N PRO A 497 6.14 -20.62 -11.88
CA PRO A 497 5.06 -21.06 -11.00
C PRO A 497 5.61 -21.66 -9.70
N GLU A 498 4.74 -21.84 -8.72
CA GLU A 498 5.06 -22.40 -7.40
C GLU A 498 5.69 -23.80 -7.49
N ARG A 499 6.60 -24.12 -6.56
CA ARG A 499 7.29 -25.41 -6.44
C ARG A 499 7.95 -25.89 -7.74
N MET A 500 8.40 -24.94 -8.57
CA MET A 500 9.22 -25.19 -9.74
C MET A 500 10.69 -25.26 -9.35
N GLU A 501 11.45 -26.14 -10.02
CA GLU A 501 12.90 -26.13 -9.98
C GLU A 501 13.44 -26.17 -11.41
N LYS A 502 14.20 -25.16 -11.81
CA LYS A 502 14.73 -25.07 -13.17
C LYS A 502 16.11 -24.42 -13.21
N SER A 503 16.96 -24.93 -14.09
CA SER A 503 18.33 -24.43 -14.30
C SER A 503 18.43 -23.65 -15.61
N TYR A 504 19.15 -22.53 -15.55
CA TYR A 504 19.39 -21.55 -16.60
C TYR A 504 20.90 -21.33 -16.71
N GLY A 505 21.59 -22.27 -17.35
CA GLY A 505 23.05 -22.30 -17.39
C GLY A 505 23.64 -22.57 -16.01
N ASP A 506 24.33 -21.58 -15.44
CA ASP A 506 24.99 -21.62 -14.13
C ASP A 506 24.13 -21.07 -12.99
N LEU A 507 22.88 -20.70 -13.29
CA LEU A 507 21.89 -20.24 -12.33
C LEU A 507 20.79 -21.30 -12.18
N LYS A 508 20.41 -21.63 -10.96
CA LYS A 508 19.27 -22.52 -10.67
C LYS A 508 18.27 -21.78 -9.78
N VAL A 509 17.00 -21.83 -10.16
CA VAL A 509 15.88 -21.23 -9.42
C VAL A 509 14.99 -22.34 -8.90
N THR A 510 14.70 -22.29 -7.60
CA THR A 510 13.65 -23.09 -6.95
C THR A 510 12.61 -22.13 -6.39
N THR A 511 11.34 -22.29 -6.75
CA THR A 511 10.25 -21.49 -6.21
C THR A 511 9.49 -22.21 -5.10
N ILE A 512 8.87 -21.43 -4.22
CA ILE A 512 7.92 -21.86 -3.20
C ILE A 512 6.62 -21.09 -3.36
N HIS A 513 5.51 -21.65 -2.89
CA HIS A 513 4.24 -20.92 -2.85
C HIS A 513 4.37 -19.68 -1.97
N SER A 514 3.83 -18.51 -2.40
CA SER A 514 3.67 -17.33 -1.54
C SER A 514 2.20 -17.02 -1.24
N THR A 515 1.90 -16.75 0.03
CA THR A 515 0.54 -16.56 0.59
C THR A 515 -0.23 -15.38 0.00
N ASP A 516 0.45 -14.54 -0.76
CA ASP A 516 -0.03 -13.27 -1.32
C ASP A 516 -0.20 -13.30 -2.85
N ALA A 517 -0.36 -14.49 -3.42
CA ALA A 517 -0.55 -14.74 -4.86
C ALA A 517 0.70 -14.50 -5.74
N GLY A 518 1.87 -14.95 -5.25
CA GLY A 518 3.09 -15.07 -6.04
C GLY A 518 3.99 -16.20 -5.54
N VAL A 519 5.31 -16.02 -5.64
CA VAL A 519 6.28 -17.06 -5.28
C VAL A 519 7.47 -16.52 -4.48
N GLY A 520 7.91 -17.29 -3.49
CA GLY A 520 9.26 -17.15 -2.96
C GLY A 520 10.27 -17.83 -3.87
N MET A 521 11.51 -17.33 -3.91
CA MET A 521 12.56 -17.79 -4.81
C MET A 521 13.86 -18.08 -4.05
N VAL A 522 14.39 -19.28 -4.26
CA VAL A 522 15.76 -19.66 -3.93
C VAL A 522 16.58 -19.68 -5.21
N VAL A 523 17.64 -18.87 -5.25
CA VAL A 523 18.55 -18.76 -6.39
C VAL A 523 19.92 -19.31 -5.99
N GLU A 524 20.34 -20.38 -6.66
CA GLU A 524 21.67 -20.94 -6.55
C GLU A 524 22.53 -20.48 -7.74
N VAL A 525 23.58 -19.69 -7.48
CA VAL A 525 24.44 -19.10 -8.53
C VAL A 525 25.83 -18.79 -8.00
N ASP A 526 26.88 -19.03 -8.79
CA ASP A 526 28.29 -18.78 -8.42
C ASP A 526 28.75 -19.44 -7.09
N GLY A 527 28.05 -20.50 -6.70
CA GLY A 527 28.24 -21.23 -5.45
C GLY A 527 27.55 -20.59 -4.24
N LEU A 528 26.78 -19.52 -4.41
CA LEU A 528 25.92 -18.93 -3.39
C LEU A 528 24.51 -19.51 -3.47
N THR A 529 23.85 -19.58 -2.32
CA THR A 529 22.40 -19.81 -2.22
C THR A 529 21.74 -18.56 -1.63
N ILE A 530 20.85 -17.92 -2.38
CA ILE A 530 20.14 -16.70 -1.98
C ILE A 530 18.67 -17.02 -1.86
N PHE A 531 18.05 -16.69 -0.74
CA PHE A 531 16.61 -16.88 -0.53
C PHE A 531 15.90 -15.54 -0.41
N HIS A 532 14.92 -15.33 -1.27
CA HIS A 532 14.00 -14.20 -1.24
C HIS A 532 12.57 -14.75 -1.16
N PRO A 533 11.88 -14.65 -0.01
CA PRO A 533 10.57 -15.23 0.18
C PRO A 533 9.46 -14.52 -0.62
N GLY A 534 9.70 -13.32 -1.15
CA GLY A 534 8.58 -12.47 -1.59
C GLY A 534 7.86 -11.90 -0.37
N ASP A 535 6.59 -11.50 -0.51
CA ASP A 535 5.80 -10.90 0.56
C ASP A 535 4.97 -11.96 1.33
N HIS A 536 5.69 -12.85 2.00
CA HIS A 536 5.15 -13.99 2.73
C HIS A 536 4.43 -13.65 4.05
N ALA A 537 3.86 -12.45 4.18
CA ALA A 537 3.33 -11.93 5.44
C ALA A 537 1.95 -11.24 5.34
N ASN A 538 1.13 -11.59 4.34
CA ASN A 538 -0.20 -10.99 4.17
C ASN A 538 -1.37 -11.95 4.49
N GLY A 539 -1.88 -11.86 5.73
CA GLY A 539 -3.26 -11.38 5.87
C GLY A 539 -4.41 -12.35 6.18
N ARG A 540 -4.22 -13.56 6.73
CA ARG A 540 -5.34 -14.30 7.39
C ARG A 540 -4.90 -15.05 8.64
N ILE A 541 -5.74 -15.01 9.67
CA ILE A 541 -5.59 -15.83 10.89
C ILE A 541 -5.49 -17.31 10.47
N GLY A 542 -4.37 -17.96 10.81
CA GLY A 542 -4.17 -19.40 10.58
C GLY A 542 -3.37 -19.81 9.34
N LEU A 543 -2.69 -18.89 8.64
CA LEU A 543 -1.83 -19.21 7.48
C LEU A 543 -0.35 -19.44 7.84
N MET A 544 0.01 -19.46 9.13
CA MET A 544 1.38 -19.81 9.56
C MET A 544 1.81 -21.19 9.05
N ASP A 545 0.88 -22.15 9.07
CA ASP A 545 1.14 -23.53 8.65
C ASP A 545 1.60 -23.59 7.18
N GLU A 546 1.02 -22.77 6.30
CA GLU A 546 1.38 -22.70 4.87
C GLU A 546 2.81 -22.19 4.65
N PHE A 547 3.22 -21.14 5.36
CA PHE A 547 4.59 -20.64 5.25
C PHE A 547 5.61 -21.64 5.84
N THR A 548 5.30 -22.23 7.00
CA THR A 548 6.20 -23.22 7.62
C THR A 548 6.35 -24.48 6.78
N ASP A 549 5.30 -24.91 6.07
CA ASP A 549 5.34 -26.05 5.14
C ASP A 549 6.30 -25.78 3.96
N GLU A 550 6.29 -24.57 3.40
CA GLU A 550 7.22 -24.18 2.34
C GLU A 550 8.67 -24.08 2.86
N ILE A 551 8.85 -23.62 4.10
CA ILE A 551 10.16 -23.64 4.76
C ILE A 551 10.66 -25.07 4.98
N ASP A 552 9.78 -25.99 5.42
CA ASP A 552 10.12 -27.40 5.60
C ASP A 552 10.45 -28.06 4.26
N PHE A 553 9.71 -27.76 3.19
CA PHE A 553 10.03 -28.19 1.84
C PHE A 553 11.45 -27.77 1.41
N LEU A 554 11.86 -26.54 1.69
CA LEU A 554 13.23 -26.09 1.43
C LEU A 554 14.25 -26.83 2.31
N ALA A 555 13.93 -27.07 3.58
CA ALA A 555 14.79 -27.78 4.52
C ALA A 555 15.00 -29.25 4.14
N GLU A 556 13.94 -29.94 3.69
CA GLU A 556 13.97 -31.31 3.17
C GLU A 556 14.85 -31.43 1.93
N LYS A 557 14.89 -30.39 1.10
CA LYS A 557 15.84 -30.27 -0.02
C LYS A 557 17.28 -29.97 0.41
N GLY A 558 17.52 -29.79 1.70
CA GLY A 558 18.83 -29.45 2.25
C GLY A 558 19.27 -28.01 1.95
N ILE A 559 18.32 -27.11 1.62
CA ILE A 559 18.62 -25.72 1.33
C ILE A 559 19.05 -25.01 2.61
N ARG A 560 20.22 -24.39 2.55
CA ARG A 560 20.74 -23.51 3.60
C ARG A 560 21.25 -22.22 2.95
N PRO A 561 20.48 -21.12 3.02
CA PRO A 561 20.86 -19.89 2.33
C PRO A 561 22.16 -19.29 2.89
N ASP A 562 23.03 -18.81 2.00
CA ASP A 562 24.11 -17.90 2.35
C ASP A 562 23.54 -16.53 2.70
N ILE A 563 22.61 -16.03 1.88
CA ILE A 563 21.92 -14.74 2.07
C ILE A 563 20.42 -15.00 2.11
N CYS A 564 19.75 -14.52 3.15
CA CYS A 564 18.32 -14.72 3.36
C CYS A 564 17.65 -13.38 3.65
N PHE A 565 16.77 -12.95 2.75
CA PHE A 565 15.89 -11.81 2.96
C PHE A 565 14.59 -12.29 3.63
N MET A 566 13.97 -11.51 4.53
CA MET A 566 12.58 -11.77 4.96
C MET A 566 11.83 -10.49 5.30
N GLY A 567 10.56 -10.42 4.90
CA GLY A 567 9.68 -9.33 5.29
C GLY A 567 9.35 -9.37 6.77
N ILE A 568 9.65 -8.28 7.51
CA ILE A 568 9.32 -8.17 8.95
C ILE A 568 7.94 -7.56 9.20
N ARG A 569 7.26 -7.12 8.14
CA ARG A 569 5.86 -6.70 8.11
C ARG A 569 5.25 -7.15 6.79
N GLY A 570 3.92 -7.29 6.74
CA GLY A 570 3.16 -7.49 5.50
C GLY A 570 2.60 -6.19 4.95
N CYS A 571 2.37 -6.12 3.64
CA CYS A 571 1.71 -5.00 2.96
C CYS A 571 0.24 -4.77 3.37
N SER A 572 -0.39 -5.67 4.12
CA SER A 572 -1.79 -5.54 4.57
C SER A 572 -2.08 -6.23 5.93
N LEU A 573 -2.22 -5.45 7.01
CA LEU A 573 -2.95 -5.82 8.26
C LEU A 573 -2.63 -7.17 8.94
N GLY A 574 -1.47 -7.80 8.66
CA GLY A 574 -1.01 -8.99 9.38
C GLY A 574 -0.67 -8.66 10.84
N ARG A 575 -0.93 -9.59 11.77
CA ARG A 575 -0.51 -9.41 13.17
C ARG A 575 1.03 -9.46 13.23
N PRO A 576 1.72 -8.42 13.73
CA PRO A 576 3.18 -8.40 13.76
C PRO A 576 3.82 -9.62 14.45
N GLU A 577 3.16 -10.16 15.49
CA GLU A 577 3.64 -11.35 16.21
C GLU A 577 3.64 -12.61 15.34
N GLU A 578 2.63 -12.79 14.49
CA GLU A 578 2.52 -13.94 13.59
C GLU A 578 3.64 -13.91 12.54
N VAL A 579 3.88 -12.76 11.92
CA VAL A 579 5.00 -12.57 10.96
C VAL A 579 6.34 -12.90 11.60
N LYS A 580 6.54 -12.45 12.84
CA LYS A 580 7.74 -12.72 13.63
C LYS A 580 7.92 -14.20 13.95
N GLU A 581 6.87 -14.91 14.33
CA GLU A 581 6.92 -16.36 14.57
C GLU A 581 7.34 -17.13 13.32
N GLY A 582 6.79 -16.79 12.16
CA GLY A 582 7.20 -17.37 10.87
C GLY A 582 8.68 -17.14 10.56
N ILE A 583 9.18 -15.91 10.77
CA ILE A 583 10.60 -15.59 10.59
C ILE A 583 11.47 -16.42 11.55
N HIS A 584 11.09 -16.49 12.83
CA HIS A 584 11.82 -17.27 13.83
C HIS A 584 11.90 -18.76 13.44
N TYR A 585 10.79 -19.31 12.93
CA TYR A 585 10.76 -20.68 12.41
C TYR A 585 11.74 -20.85 11.25
N ALA A 586 11.67 -19.99 10.24
CA ALA A 586 12.55 -20.03 9.08
C ALA A 586 14.04 -19.90 9.45
N LEU A 587 14.39 -18.99 10.38
CA LEU A 587 15.76 -18.84 10.89
C LEU A 587 16.24 -20.08 11.63
N LYS A 588 15.38 -20.71 12.44
CA LYS A 588 15.69 -21.94 13.18
C LYS A 588 15.86 -23.15 12.26
N THR A 589 15.03 -23.26 11.24
CA THR A 589 14.96 -24.41 10.34
C THR A 589 16.03 -24.34 9.25
N LEU A 590 16.09 -23.24 8.48
CA LEU A 590 17.03 -23.09 7.36
C LEU A 590 18.44 -22.69 7.80
N LYS A 591 18.58 -22.04 8.96
CA LYS A 591 19.88 -21.63 9.55
C LYS A 591 20.77 -20.86 8.56
N PRO A 592 20.28 -19.77 7.95
CA PRO A 592 21.04 -19.03 6.95
C PRO A 592 22.35 -18.46 7.53
N ARG A 593 23.32 -18.14 6.67
CA ARG A 593 24.56 -17.47 7.12
C ARG A 593 24.30 -16.01 7.47
N VAL A 594 23.51 -15.33 6.64
CA VAL A 594 23.12 -13.93 6.78
C VAL A 594 21.61 -13.81 6.70
N PHE A 595 21.04 -13.05 7.64
CA PHE A 595 19.65 -12.62 7.65
C PHE A 595 19.54 -11.12 7.44
N ILE A 596 18.59 -10.71 6.61
CA ILE A 596 18.38 -9.32 6.23
C ILE A 596 16.87 -9.05 6.22
N PRO A 597 16.37 -8.16 7.08
CA PRO A 597 14.96 -7.80 7.10
C PRO A 597 14.62 -6.87 5.91
N MET A 598 13.39 -6.95 5.45
CA MET A 598 12.79 -6.09 4.42
C MET A 598 11.31 -5.79 4.78
N HIS A 599 10.58 -5.05 3.95
CA HIS A 599 9.16 -4.68 4.16
C HIS A 599 8.84 -3.74 5.34
N ALA A 600 9.75 -2.87 5.76
CA ALA A 600 9.41 -1.77 6.70
C ALA A 600 9.03 -0.45 6.00
N GLY A 601 8.90 -0.44 4.67
CA GLY A 601 8.64 0.80 3.92
C GLY A 601 9.69 1.88 4.19
N ALA A 602 9.24 3.08 4.58
CA ALA A 602 10.11 4.20 4.99
C ALA A 602 10.61 4.09 6.45
N GLU A 603 10.12 3.13 7.22
CA GLU A 603 10.40 2.95 8.66
C GLU A 603 11.62 2.04 8.89
N GLY A 604 12.76 2.36 8.26
CA GLY A 604 13.99 1.54 8.34
C GLY A 604 14.51 1.26 9.76
N HIS A 605 14.12 2.07 10.76
CA HIS A 605 14.43 1.84 12.17
C HIS A 605 13.87 0.51 12.71
N LEU A 606 12.74 0.05 12.17
CA LEU A 606 12.12 -1.21 12.58
C LEU A 606 12.99 -2.43 12.25
N TYR A 607 13.80 -2.34 11.20
CA TYR A 607 14.79 -3.38 10.89
C TYR A 607 15.79 -3.55 12.03
N ARG A 608 16.22 -2.44 12.64
CA ARG A 608 17.16 -2.46 13.77
C ARG A 608 16.50 -3.02 15.02
N GLU A 609 15.30 -2.57 15.35
CA GLU A 609 14.56 -3.06 16.51
C GLU A 609 14.31 -4.58 16.41
N PHE A 610 13.91 -5.06 15.24
CA PHE A 610 13.73 -6.48 14.99
C PHE A 610 15.03 -7.29 15.14
N ILE A 611 16.15 -6.80 14.59
CA ILE A 611 17.45 -7.46 14.72
C ILE A 611 17.91 -7.49 16.19
N GLU A 612 17.74 -6.39 16.92
CA GLU A 612 18.13 -6.29 18.32
C GLU A 612 17.36 -7.28 19.20
N GLU A 613 16.10 -7.53 18.87
CA GLU A 613 15.29 -8.54 19.53
C GLU A 613 15.71 -9.99 19.16
N CYS A 614 16.05 -10.21 17.90
CA CYS A 614 16.37 -11.54 17.38
C CYS A 614 17.81 -12.01 17.67
N LYS A 615 18.78 -11.10 17.74
CA LYS A 615 20.22 -11.46 17.76
C LYS A 615 20.61 -12.36 18.93
N GLY A 616 19.94 -12.23 20.08
CA GLY A 616 20.18 -13.08 21.26
C GLY A 616 19.72 -14.52 21.06
N GLN A 617 18.70 -14.74 20.23
CA GLN A 617 18.09 -16.04 19.97
C GLN A 617 18.84 -16.82 18.89
N PHE A 618 19.47 -16.12 17.93
CA PHE A 618 20.15 -16.72 16.78
C PHE A 618 21.62 -16.29 16.67
N PRO A 619 22.48 -16.59 17.67
CA PRO A 619 23.86 -16.08 17.73
C PRO A 619 24.79 -16.57 16.62
N ALA A 620 24.39 -17.60 15.87
CA ALA A 620 25.16 -18.16 14.75
C ALA A 620 24.81 -17.52 13.38
N ILE A 621 23.78 -16.66 13.34
CA ILE A 621 23.31 -15.98 12.13
C ILE A 621 23.80 -14.54 12.19
N GLN A 622 24.49 -14.08 11.14
CA GLN A 622 24.83 -12.67 11.02
C GLN A 622 23.61 -11.89 10.54
N MET A 623 23.35 -10.72 11.13
CA MET A 623 22.19 -9.90 10.81
C MET A 623 22.63 -8.51 10.37
N VAL A 624 22.01 -7.98 9.31
CA VAL A 624 22.28 -6.63 8.78
C VAL A 624 20.96 -5.91 8.55
N ALA A 625 20.83 -4.69 9.07
CA ALA A 625 19.73 -3.79 8.74
C ALA A 625 20.22 -2.72 7.75
N PRO A 626 19.60 -2.57 6.57
CA PRO A 626 19.80 -1.37 5.76
C PRO A 626 19.05 -0.19 6.41
N ASP A 627 19.59 1.03 6.35
CA ASP A 627 18.84 2.21 6.81
C ASP A 627 18.28 3.01 5.62
N ASN A 628 18.99 3.02 4.48
CA ASN A 628 18.68 3.88 3.33
C ASN A 628 18.93 3.15 2.02
N ARG A 629 18.22 3.55 0.97
CA ARG A 629 18.48 3.08 -0.41
C ARG A 629 19.95 3.31 -0.78
N GLY A 630 20.57 2.31 -1.38
CA GLY A 630 22.00 2.30 -1.73
C GLY A 630 22.94 1.90 -0.59
N ASP A 631 22.44 1.70 0.64
CA ASP A 631 23.21 1.00 1.65
C ASP A 631 23.58 -0.40 1.13
N HIS A 632 24.84 -0.79 1.36
CA HIS A 632 25.39 -2.02 0.83
C HIS A 632 26.33 -2.68 1.84
N PHE A 633 26.61 -3.95 1.61
CA PHE A 633 27.61 -4.71 2.34
C PHE A 633 28.23 -5.78 1.44
N VAL A 634 29.39 -6.29 1.84
CA VAL A 634 30.09 -7.36 1.12
C VAL A 634 29.95 -8.67 1.87
N TYR A 635 29.46 -9.70 1.19
CA TYR A 635 29.49 -11.07 1.68
C TYR A 635 30.73 -11.78 1.14
N GLU A 636 31.57 -12.30 2.03
CA GLU A 636 32.77 -13.04 1.67
C GLU A 636 32.90 -14.28 2.54
N GLN A 637 32.77 -15.46 1.92
CA GLN A 637 33.06 -16.76 2.54
C GLN A 637 32.34 -16.99 3.88
N GLY A 638 31.06 -16.61 3.97
CA GLY A 638 30.27 -16.77 5.18
C GLY A 638 30.39 -15.63 6.20
N LYS A 639 31.00 -14.50 5.83
CA LYS A 639 31.12 -13.31 6.68
C LYS A 639 30.68 -12.06 5.96
N ILE A 640 30.18 -11.10 6.75
CA ILE A 640 29.86 -9.76 6.28
C ILE A 640 31.06 -8.85 6.53
N LYS A 641 31.50 -8.15 5.49
CA LYS A 641 32.50 -7.09 5.53
C LYS A 641 31.84 -5.74 5.24
N ASP A 642 32.44 -4.69 5.79
CA ASP A 642 31.98 -3.32 5.69
C ASP A 642 30.48 -3.12 6.02
N PRO A 643 29.92 -3.77 7.07
CA PRO A 643 28.56 -3.47 7.47
C PRO A 643 28.50 -2.02 7.94
N LYS A 644 27.49 -1.28 7.49
CA LYS A 644 27.18 0.02 8.10
C LYS A 644 26.99 -0.21 9.60
N PRO A 645 27.62 0.60 10.48
CA PRO A 645 27.39 0.47 11.91
C PRO A 645 25.91 0.64 12.21
N ILE A 646 25.31 -0.32 12.92
CA ILE A 646 23.95 -0.17 13.43
C ILE A 646 24.01 0.96 14.46
N GLY A 647 23.43 2.11 14.13
CA GLY A 647 23.38 3.26 15.04
C GLY A 647 22.67 2.87 16.33
N THR A 648 23.34 3.02 17.46
CA THR A 648 22.73 2.79 18.77
C THR A 648 21.82 3.99 19.09
N ARG A 649 20.54 3.73 19.39
CA ARG A 649 19.72 4.69 20.16
C ARG A 649 20.47 4.89 21.48
N GLN A 650 21.06 6.06 21.73
CA GLN A 650 21.44 6.39 23.10
C GLN A 650 20.14 6.50 23.89
N ALA A 651 19.99 5.67 24.93
CA ALA A 651 18.97 5.88 25.93
C ALA A 651 19.14 7.31 26.46
N ARG A 652 18.07 8.12 26.42
CA ARG A 652 18.06 9.43 27.06
C ARG A 652 18.41 9.20 28.54
N ALA A 653 19.49 9.80 29.01
CA ALA A 653 19.67 9.97 30.45
C ALA A 653 18.63 11.01 30.88
N ASP A 654 17.81 10.61 31.86
CA ASP A 654 16.66 11.36 32.40
C ASP A 654 16.91 12.84 32.68
#